data_AF-A0A1F5S5Y5-F1
#
_entry.id   AF-A0A1F5S5Y5-F1
#
_cell.length_a   1.000
_cell.length_b   1.000
_cell.length_c   1.000
_cell.angle_alpha   90.00
_cell.angle_beta   90.00
_cell.angle_gamma   90.00
#
_symmetry.space_group_name_H-M   'P 1'
#
loop_
_entity.id
_entity.type
_entity.pdbx_description
1 polymer ?
#
loop_
_entity_poly.entity_id
_entity_poly.type
_entity_poly.pdbx_seq_one_letter_code
_entity_poly.pdbx_strand_id
1 'polypeptide(L)'
;MSEKLNFPLAIKEKLDYSFDADSSGSYAISITARVKSAGQINGSDDEDLQIKIDPAPFRRNCEAIDIDNISKFMETTISPKRCGVDERKFREIPAVDKPQYKDIAPAFNGSKLKGLKKTVIFFIWLEKGAHNVSLIPDNSALVEDVSIKKLGDGANINLEINEQAEDGDRRPWFSFIFVNLSIKKFSASIIAKSRWFDRDDAQIKIDGEIQQYKNANFLHRFWYWIGSLLKDKEEVAVFKPNLSKGLHYIEINADRMPTLKQVAINLGNEQEEATQGGKNENKIQKYDQFHGISGKEDYDRFDKEIIEAVDYWNDFFAAQEYPPEELLDYNLVKAIIYKETRIGYFETNGYPSYPDVMQVGDTDNPALATLKKRAGYEANEFVSKVERTHLSYSFPEEWLPVKVESVKESIFWGVRWLYHKAQKQYGTGSGGAAPYVREWKTWEQAVIDYNGSDEKYEYQRLVWQIYEDGVDPYNNTLWKRVKAGFSLILNVAIIGVILLGIVVFCTVNKSNKNKNRFFKEKQKDIVKNYDSCTDYSNITEGIVREVFLKNLEEYKKDQYHYGDIFDEAAEECKRKCCWMEGVVNGYYDDLAVNIKSNKQFLDAVKVFDFLDPKVADIDNDGENEIVFVTTDILNNDFIVINVIDKIESEFKLLEKKFDFYSGHVELADLTSDIIPEIILYYSYGRWGDNIAVLQYKNHNLEEIFNNGKFIFPEFTLSDENNNGLAEVKIRGRQFGINPVGDECSACHHTKAEEIYEYERDKNNFSLISQKYFGISGALYDAIGEIKSQGKSHRLLSDWPDENQEERDYFLKKINIDNPDHLFTDIFKASIEDWKSLDLEPSADEVWILVKRLRISAESEEMRGNNIPSEIINAQGPFYKIFFKRKSANDEWGVEKMEVL
;
A
#
# COMPACT_ATOMS: atom_id res chain seq x y z
N MET A 1 0.78 2.07 -50.28
CA MET A 1 0.28 0.76 -50.73
C MET A 1 0.60 -0.23 -49.63
N SER A 2 -0.36 -0.53 -48.75
CA SER A 2 -0.20 -1.62 -47.81
C SER A 2 -0.29 -2.92 -48.60
N GLU A 3 0.77 -3.74 -48.56
CA GLU A 3 0.62 -5.14 -48.95
C GLU A 3 -0.49 -5.71 -48.05
N LYS A 4 -1.53 -6.28 -48.66
CA LYS A 4 -2.54 -7.01 -47.90
C LYS A 4 -1.83 -8.18 -47.23
N LEU A 5 -1.59 -8.05 -45.92
CA LEU A 5 -1.11 -9.15 -45.11
C LEU A 5 -2.13 -10.29 -45.21
N ASN A 6 -1.65 -11.48 -45.56
CA ASN A 6 -2.48 -12.67 -45.62
C ASN A 6 -2.50 -13.32 -44.25
N PHE A 7 -3.67 -13.36 -43.60
CA PHE A 7 -3.88 -14.11 -42.37
C PHE A 7 -4.43 -15.52 -42.69
N PRO A 8 -4.13 -16.55 -41.88
CA PRO A 8 -3.42 -16.48 -40.60
C PRO A 8 -1.91 -16.27 -40.76
N LEU A 9 -1.31 -15.48 -39.86
CA LEU A 9 0.10 -15.10 -39.87
C LEU A 9 0.73 -15.38 -38.50
N ALA A 10 1.77 -16.23 -38.48
CA ALA A 10 2.59 -16.42 -37.30
C ALA A 10 3.62 -15.29 -37.18
N ILE A 11 3.62 -14.59 -36.05
CA ILE A 11 4.53 -13.49 -35.76
C ILE A 11 5.44 -13.86 -34.59
N LYS A 12 6.73 -13.52 -34.70
CA LYS A 12 7.74 -13.66 -33.63
C LYS A 12 8.34 -12.32 -33.20
N GLU A 13 8.05 -11.29 -33.96
CA GLU A 13 8.51 -9.92 -33.74
C GLU A 13 7.29 -9.00 -33.86
N LYS A 14 7.46 -7.75 -33.42
CA LYS A 14 6.43 -6.71 -33.54
C LYS A 14 5.93 -6.60 -34.98
N LEU A 15 4.62 -6.70 -35.16
CA LEU A 15 3.94 -6.44 -36.43
C LEU A 15 3.16 -5.13 -36.33
N ASP A 16 3.51 -4.14 -37.14
CA ASP A 16 2.76 -2.89 -37.28
C ASP A 16 1.79 -2.99 -38.47
N TYR A 17 0.49 -3.01 -38.18
CA TYR A 17 -0.58 -3.01 -39.16
C TYR A 17 -1.09 -1.58 -39.40
N SER A 18 -0.62 -0.96 -40.49
CA SER A 18 -1.04 0.39 -40.89
C SER A 18 -2.36 0.37 -41.66
N PHE A 19 -3.24 1.32 -41.36
CA PHE A 19 -4.48 1.55 -42.09
C PHE A 19 -4.83 3.03 -42.14
N ASP A 20 -5.59 3.43 -43.16
CA ASP A 20 -6.11 4.79 -43.28
C ASP A 20 -7.57 4.83 -42.84
N ALA A 21 -7.88 5.71 -41.87
CA ALA A 21 -9.24 6.09 -41.55
C ALA A 21 -9.72 7.11 -42.58
N ASP A 22 -10.63 6.72 -43.49
CA ASP A 22 -11.13 7.57 -44.56
C ASP A 22 -11.83 8.87 -44.07
N SER A 23 -12.28 8.88 -42.82
CA SER A 23 -12.98 9.99 -42.16
C SER A 23 -12.87 9.86 -40.65
N SER A 24 -12.90 10.97 -39.92
CA SER A 24 -12.99 10.92 -38.47
C SER A 24 -14.30 10.27 -38.02
N GLY A 25 -14.26 9.48 -36.96
CA GLY A 25 -15.44 8.82 -36.39
C GLY A 25 -15.10 7.63 -35.51
N SER A 26 -16.13 6.91 -35.08
CA SER A 26 -15.98 5.67 -34.31
C SER A 26 -15.63 4.49 -35.21
N TYR A 27 -14.69 3.67 -34.77
CA TYR A 27 -14.22 2.46 -35.45
C TYR A 27 -14.28 1.27 -34.50
N ALA A 28 -14.56 0.09 -35.08
CA ALA A 28 -14.34 -1.21 -34.45
C ALA A 28 -13.08 -1.84 -35.07
N ILE A 29 -12.06 -2.11 -34.25
CA ILE A 29 -10.84 -2.83 -34.64
C ILE A 29 -10.89 -4.19 -33.96
N SER A 30 -11.09 -5.25 -34.74
CA SER A 30 -11.17 -6.63 -34.28
C SER A 30 -9.87 -7.37 -34.60
N ILE A 31 -9.29 -8.01 -33.58
CA ILE A 31 -8.07 -8.80 -33.69
C ILE A 31 -8.37 -10.18 -33.13
N THR A 32 -8.19 -11.21 -33.96
CA THR A 32 -8.35 -12.61 -33.57
C THR A 32 -6.99 -13.28 -33.60
N ALA A 33 -6.60 -13.90 -32.51
CA ALA A 33 -5.30 -14.57 -32.41
C ALA A 33 -5.34 -15.77 -31.46
N ARG A 34 -4.26 -16.54 -31.53
CA ARG A 34 -3.96 -17.68 -30.65
C ARG A 34 -2.55 -17.53 -30.10
N VAL A 35 -2.41 -17.92 -28.84
CA VAL A 35 -1.14 -18.03 -28.14
C VAL A 35 -1.15 -19.29 -27.29
N LYS A 36 -0.02 -19.97 -27.22
CA LYS A 36 0.15 -21.26 -26.53
C LYS A 36 0.69 -21.09 -25.12
N SER A 37 0.38 -22.03 -24.24
CA SER A 37 1.01 -22.08 -22.92
C SER A 37 2.45 -22.59 -23.00
N ALA A 38 3.26 -22.30 -21.98
CA ALA A 38 4.62 -22.82 -21.83
C ALA A 38 4.70 -24.34 -22.03
N GLY A 39 3.73 -25.07 -21.47
CA GLY A 39 3.62 -26.53 -21.60
C GLY A 39 3.31 -27.02 -23.02
N GLN A 40 2.70 -26.21 -23.88
CA GLN A 40 2.44 -26.56 -25.28
C GLN A 40 3.63 -26.31 -26.20
N ILE A 41 4.55 -25.41 -25.81
CA ILE A 41 5.75 -25.08 -26.58
C ILE A 41 7.03 -25.71 -26.01
N ASN A 42 6.92 -26.48 -24.92
CA ASN A 42 8.07 -27.01 -24.16
C ASN A 42 9.06 -25.90 -23.73
N GLY A 43 8.54 -24.72 -23.41
CA GLY A 43 9.31 -23.55 -22.98
C GLY A 43 9.21 -23.30 -21.48
N SER A 44 10.08 -22.44 -20.95
CA SER A 44 9.97 -21.94 -19.56
C SER A 44 8.94 -20.82 -19.41
N ASP A 45 8.53 -20.22 -20.52
CA ASP A 45 7.63 -19.07 -20.60
C ASP A 45 6.53 -19.36 -21.62
N ASP A 46 5.37 -18.73 -21.50
CA ASP A 46 4.26 -18.89 -22.43
C ASP A 46 4.35 -17.92 -23.62
N GLU A 47 3.44 -18.07 -24.57
CA GLU A 47 3.26 -17.10 -25.64
C GLU A 47 2.25 -16.05 -25.18
N ASP A 48 2.63 -14.78 -25.25
CA ASP A 48 1.71 -13.65 -25.04
C ASP A 48 1.69 -12.73 -26.26
N LEU A 49 0.55 -12.05 -26.47
CA LEU A 49 0.43 -11.01 -27.49
C LEU A 49 -0.18 -9.74 -26.89
N GLN A 50 0.60 -8.66 -26.91
CA GLN A 50 0.16 -7.31 -26.57
C GLN A 50 -0.34 -6.57 -27.81
N ILE A 51 -1.39 -5.78 -27.65
CA ILE A 51 -1.93 -4.89 -28.68
C ILE A 51 -1.69 -3.44 -28.26
N LYS A 52 -1.14 -2.63 -29.17
CA LYS A 52 -1.15 -1.17 -29.07
C LYS A 52 -1.84 -0.57 -30.29
N ILE A 53 -2.56 0.52 -30.08
CA ILE A 53 -3.16 1.30 -31.17
C ILE A 53 -2.58 2.70 -31.03
N ASP A 54 -2.08 3.26 -32.13
CA ASP A 54 -1.54 4.61 -32.12
C ASP A 54 -2.58 5.57 -31.52
N PRO A 55 -2.16 6.48 -30.64
CA PRO A 55 -3.09 7.39 -29.99
C PRO A 55 -3.77 8.27 -31.03
N ALA A 56 -5.09 8.16 -31.11
CA ALA A 56 -5.88 9.20 -31.74
C ALA A 56 -5.58 10.52 -31.02
N PRO A 57 -5.20 11.60 -31.73
CA PRO A 57 -5.07 12.90 -31.10
C PRO A 57 -6.42 13.21 -30.44
N PHE A 58 -6.42 13.42 -29.13
CA PHE A 58 -7.62 13.81 -28.41
C PHE A 58 -8.18 15.06 -29.08
N ARG A 59 -9.49 15.10 -29.36
CA ARG A 59 -10.18 16.36 -29.68
C ARG A 59 -9.98 17.29 -28.48
N ARG A 60 -8.88 18.05 -28.48
CA ARG A 60 -8.88 19.36 -27.87
C ARG A 60 -9.87 20.15 -28.70
N ASN A 61 -10.91 20.71 -28.09
CA ASN A 61 -11.47 21.94 -28.61
C ASN A 61 -10.39 23.02 -28.44
N CYS A 62 -9.33 22.95 -29.24
CA CYS A 62 -8.57 24.12 -29.62
C CYS A 62 -9.38 24.82 -30.72
N GLU A 63 -10.65 25.16 -30.42
CA GLU A 63 -11.21 26.32 -31.09
C GLU A 63 -10.27 27.46 -30.73
N ALA A 64 -9.76 28.14 -31.74
CA ALA A 64 -8.96 29.33 -31.55
C ALA A 64 -9.75 30.23 -30.61
N ILE A 65 -9.27 30.38 -29.37
CA ILE A 65 -9.67 31.48 -28.50
C ILE A 65 -9.53 32.71 -29.38
N ASP A 66 -10.63 33.43 -29.57
CA ASP A 66 -10.68 34.66 -30.35
C ASP A 66 -9.58 35.61 -29.83
N ILE A 67 -8.47 35.65 -30.57
CA ILE A 67 -7.23 36.34 -30.18
C ILE A 67 -7.45 37.86 -30.16
N ASP A 68 -8.56 38.36 -30.73
CA ASP A 68 -8.84 39.79 -30.79
C ASP A 68 -9.03 40.41 -29.41
N ASN A 69 -9.44 39.64 -28.38
CA ASN A 69 -9.57 40.16 -27.00
C ASN A 69 -8.30 40.02 -26.13
N ILE A 70 -7.25 39.34 -26.60
CA ILE A 70 -6.00 39.14 -25.83
C ILE A 70 -4.81 39.91 -26.45
N SER A 71 -5.01 40.57 -27.59
CA SER A 71 -3.99 41.32 -28.33
C SER A 71 -3.38 42.54 -27.64
N LYS A 72 -3.74 42.82 -26.37
CA LYS A 72 -3.16 43.94 -25.60
C LYS A 72 -2.15 43.54 -24.53
N PHE A 73 -1.88 42.24 -24.30
CA PHE A 73 -1.17 41.85 -23.08
C PHE A 73 0.16 41.10 -23.19
N MET A 74 0.58 40.47 -24.29
CA MET A 74 1.94 39.88 -24.35
C MET A 74 2.53 39.83 -25.77
N GLU A 75 3.53 40.67 -26.03
CA GLU A 75 4.53 40.45 -27.09
C GLU A 75 5.68 39.60 -26.54
N THR A 76 5.55 38.28 -26.57
CA THR A 76 6.71 37.38 -26.59
C THR A 76 6.38 36.15 -27.43
N THR A 77 7.26 35.90 -28.40
CA THR A 77 7.19 34.86 -29.41
C THR A 77 7.18 33.47 -28.78
N ILE A 78 6.01 32.83 -28.66
CA ILE A 78 5.89 31.41 -28.33
C ILE A 78 5.54 30.64 -29.60
N SER A 79 6.50 29.84 -30.06
CA SER A 79 6.29 28.83 -31.11
C SER A 79 5.19 27.84 -30.68
N PRO A 80 4.23 27.46 -31.55
CA PRO A 80 3.20 26.51 -31.19
C PRO A 80 3.83 25.15 -30.91
N LYS A 81 4.00 24.81 -29.63
CA LYS A 81 4.42 23.49 -29.15
C LYS A 81 3.42 22.44 -29.64
N ARG A 82 3.91 21.43 -30.37
CA ARG A 82 3.18 20.20 -30.68
C ARG A 82 2.59 19.62 -29.39
N CYS A 83 1.28 19.37 -29.39
CA CYS A 83 0.61 18.56 -28.39
C CYS A 83 1.33 17.20 -28.30
N GLY A 84 1.87 16.86 -27.13
CA GLY A 84 2.51 15.57 -26.88
C GLY A 84 1.55 14.43 -27.19
N VAL A 85 2.06 13.45 -27.93
CA VAL A 85 1.36 12.23 -28.32
C VAL A 85 1.62 11.20 -27.23
N ASP A 86 0.64 10.91 -26.39
CA ASP A 86 0.78 9.93 -25.31
C ASP A 86 0.45 8.54 -25.83
N GLU A 87 1.39 7.60 -25.80
CA GLU A 87 1.16 6.21 -26.22
C GLU A 87 0.15 5.54 -25.27
N ARG A 88 -1.06 5.23 -25.76
CA ARG A 88 -2.05 4.50 -24.96
C ARG A 88 -1.61 3.06 -24.75
N LYS A 89 -1.05 2.77 -23.57
CA LYS A 89 -0.89 1.40 -23.08
C LYS A 89 -2.15 1.01 -22.31
N PHE A 90 -2.87 0.01 -22.78
CA PHE A 90 -3.99 -0.56 -22.03
C PHE A 90 -3.45 -1.24 -20.76
N ARG A 91 -4.11 -1.03 -19.61
CA ARG A 91 -3.73 -1.53 -18.28
C ARG A 91 -4.93 -2.14 -17.55
N GLU A 92 -4.68 -2.97 -16.56
CA GLU A 92 -5.73 -3.51 -15.68
C GLU A 92 -6.46 -2.39 -14.92
N ILE A 93 -7.76 -2.55 -14.70
CA ILE A 93 -8.56 -1.66 -13.86
C ILE A 93 -8.79 -2.35 -12.51
N PRO A 94 -8.24 -1.83 -11.39
CA PRO A 94 -7.17 -0.83 -11.27
C PRO A 94 -5.82 -1.48 -10.91
N ALA A 95 -4.73 -1.01 -11.51
CA ALA A 95 -3.42 -1.07 -10.87
C ALA A 95 -2.64 0.21 -11.19
N VAL A 96 -2.77 1.22 -10.32
CA VAL A 96 -2.11 2.53 -10.43
C VAL A 96 -0.61 2.42 -10.13
N ASP A 97 -0.24 1.52 -9.23
CA ASP A 97 1.11 1.33 -8.68
C ASP A 97 1.94 0.25 -9.40
N LYS A 98 1.29 -0.71 -10.08
CA LYS A 98 1.94 -1.80 -10.83
C LYS A 98 1.22 -2.06 -12.15
N PRO A 99 1.44 -1.22 -13.19
CA PRO A 99 0.73 -1.37 -14.45
C PRO A 99 1.03 -2.71 -15.09
N GLN A 100 0.03 -3.60 -15.13
CA GLN A 100 0.10 -4.84 -15.88
C GLN A 100 -0.24 -4.57 -17.35
N TYR A 101 0.67 -4.92 -18.25
CA TYR A 101 0.48 -4.82 -19.70
C TYR A 101 0.24 -6.17 -20.37
N LYS A 102 0.57 -7.24 -19.65
CA LYS A 102 0.25 -8.63 -19.94
C LYS A 102 -0.90 -9.04 -19.01
N ASP A 103 -1.60 -10.10 -19.34
CA ASP A 103 -2.68 -10.69 -18.51
C ASP A 103 -3.97 -9.88 -18.38
N ILE A 104 -4.01 -8.70 -18.98
CA ILE A 104 -5.17 -7.81 -19.05
C ILE A 104 -6.18 -8.24 -20.13
N ALA A 105 -7.42 -7.74 -20.02
CA ALA A 105 -8.49 -8.02 -20.99
C ALA A 105 -8.08 -7.81 -22.47
N PRO A 106 -7.35 -6.73 -22.87
CA PRO A 106 -6.83 -6.57 -24.22
C PRO A 106 -5.72 -7.53 -24.66
N ALA A 107 -5.03 -8.18 -23.74
CA ALA A 107 -3.91 -9.04 -24.07
C ALA A 107 -4.37 -10.47 -24.40
N PHE A 108 -3.57 -11.17 -25.19
CA PHE A 108 -3.67 -12.62 -25.34
C PHE A 108 -2.64 -13.24 -24.40
N ASN A 109 -3.12 -14.08 -23.47
CA ASN A 109 -2.26 -14.75 -22.51
C ASN A 109 -2.21 -16.26 -22.80
N GLY A 110 -1.01 -16.80 -22.94
CA GLY A 110 -0.75 -18.20 -23.30
C GLY A 110 -1.24 -19.20 -22.27
N SER A 111 -1.02 -18.93 -20.99
CA SER A 111 -1.46 -19.75 -19.86
C SER A 111 -2.99 -19.86 -19.76
N LYS A 112 -3.71 -18.78 -20.10
CA LYS A 112 -5.18 -18.71 -20.11
C LYS A 112 -5.78 -19.31 -21.40
N LEU A 113 -5.19 -19.04 -22.56
CA LEU A 113 -5.75 -19.44 -23.85
C LEU A 113 -5.36 -20.85 -24.29
N LYS A 114 -4.16 -21.32 -23.93
CA LYS A 114 -3.68 -22.69 -24.24
C LYS A 114 -3.87 -23.05 -25.73
N GLY A 115 -3.53 -22.13 -26.63
CA GLY A 115 -3.62 -22.29 -28.08
C GLY A 115 -5.03 -22.13 -28.67
N LEU A 116 -6.03 -21.84 -27.84
CA LEU A 116 -7.41 -21.62 -28.27
C LEU A 116 -7.63 -20.18 -28.70
N LYS A 117 -8.61 -19.99 -29.58
CA LYS A 117 -8.92 -18.71 -30.23
C LYS A 117 -9.56 -17.71 -29.25
N LYS A 118 -9.08 -16.47 -29.29
CA LYS A 118 -9.70 -15.29 -28.65
C LYS A 118 -9.86 -14.18 -29.68
N THR A 119 -10.89 -13.36 -29.51
CA THR A 119 -11.10 -12.14 -30.32
C THR A 119 -11.21 -10.92 -29.41
N VAL A 120 -10.41 -9.89 -29.70
CA VAL A 120 -10.42 -8.60 -29.00
C VAL A 120 -10.95 -7.53 -29.95
N ILE A 121 -11.97 -6.77 -29.53
CA ILE A 121 -12.62 -5.75 -30.35
C ILE A 121 -12.53 -4.40 -29.63
N PHE A 122 -11.77 -3.48 -30.22
CA PHE A 122 -11.66 -2.10 -29.74
C PHE A 122 -12.71 -1.21 -30.41
N PHE A 123 -13.49 -0.51 -29.62
CA PHE A 123 -14.34 0.61 -30.01
C PHE A 123 -13.62 1.91 -29.66
N ILE A 124 -13.19 2.65 -30.69
CA ILE A 124 -12.36 3.84 -30.51
C ILE A 124 -12.74 4.92 -31.53
N TRP A 125 -12.66 6.18 -31.14
CA TRP A 125 -12.71 7.30 -32.06
C TRP A 125 -11.36 7.51 -32.72
N LEU A 126 -11.32 7.52 -34.05
CA LEU A 126 -10.12 7.80 -34.83
C LEU A 126 -10.35 9.06 -35.67
N GLU A 127 -9.31 9.90 -35.78
CA GLU A 127 -9.31 11.01 -36.73
C GLU A 127 -9.07 10.50 -38.16
N LYS A 128 -9.46 11.28 -39.18
CA LYS A 128 -9.10 10.97 -40.56
C LYS A 128 -7.57 10.91 -40.73
N GLY A 129 -7.06 9.87 -41.37
CA GLY A 129 -5.62 9.74 -41.68
C GLY A 129 -5.06 8.36 -41.37
N ALA A 130 -3.74 8.25 -41.41
CA ALA A 130 -3.03 7.00 -41.15
C ALA A 130 -2.96 6.69 -39.64
N HIS A 131 -3.24 5.45 -39.29
CA HIS A 131 -3.14 4.89 -37.94
C HIS A 131 -2.43 3.55 -38.00
N ASN A 132 -1.84 3.13 -36.88
CA ASN A 132 -1.25 1.80 -36.76
C ASN A 132 -1.84 1.02 -35.59
N VAL A 133 -1.95 -0.29 -35.80
CA VAL A 133 -2.13 -1.29 -34.75
C VAL A 133 -0.83 -2.07 -34.63
N SER A 134 -0.14 -1.96 -33.50
CA SER A 134 1.04 -2.77 -33.20
C SER A 134 0.66 -4.04 -32.45
N LEU A 135 1.06 -5.18 -32.98
CA LEU A 135 0.93 -6.50 -32.37
C LEU A 135 2.32 -6.95 -31.89
N ILE A 136 2.53 -7.05 -30.59
CA ILE A 136 3.84 -7.28 -29.97
C ILE A 136 3.83 -8.64 -29.26
N PRO A 137 4.34 -9.71 -29.89
CA PRO A 137 4.45 -11.01 -29.25
C PRO A 137 5.62 -11.04 -28.27
N ASP A 138 5.49 -11.79 -27.18
CA ASP A 138 6.61 -12.03 -26.25
C ASP A 138 7.56 -13.12 -26.76
N ASN A 139 6.98 -14.17 -27.36
CA ASN A 139 7.71 -15.29 -27.98
C ASN A 139 7.22 -15.53 -29.40
N SER A 140 5.95 -15.87 -29.54
CA SER A 140 5.28 -15.94 -30.84
C SER A 140 3.76 -15.82 -30.67
N ALA A 141 3.05 -15.50 -31.73
CA ALA A 141 1.59 -15.54 -31.76
C ALA A 141 1.09 -15.90 -33.16
N LEU A 142 -0.05 -16.60 -33.25
CA LEU A 142 -0.74 -16.83 -34.51
C LEU A 142 -1.90 -15.84 -34.63
N VAL A 143 -1.72 -14.80 -35.43
CA VAL A 143 -2.77 -13.81 -35.73
C VAL A 143 -3.65 -14.38 -36.84
N GLU A 144 -4.91 -14.65 -36.57
CA GLU A 144 -5.86 -15.26 -37.52
C GLU A 144 -6.63 -14.22 -38.33
N ASP A 145 -6.94 -13.06 -37.75
CA ASP A 145 -7.61 -11.97 -38.45
C ASP A 145 -7.30 -10.62 -37.80
N VAL A 146 -7.25 -9.58 -38.64
CA VAL A 146 -7.28 -8.18 -38.23
C VAL A 146 -8.26 -7.45 -39.14
N SER A 147 -9.39 -7.01 -38.58
CA SER A 147 -10.45 -6.34 -39.33
C SER A 147 -10.80 -4.99 -38.73
N ILE A 148 -10.98 -4.00 -39.60
CA ILE A 148 -11.23 -2.61 -39.22
C ILE A 148 -12.51 -2.18 -39.90
N LYS A 149 -13.50 -1.79 -39.10
CA LYS A 149 -14.82 -1.40 -39.58
C LYS A 149 -15.19 -0.04 -39.00
N LYS A 150 -15.42 0.95 -39.87
CA LYS A 150 -16.03 2.20 -39.44
C LYS A 150 -17.45 1.92 -38.93
N LEU A 151 -17.76 2.46 -37.77
CA LEU A 151 -19.09 2.42 -37.19
C LEU A 151 -19.89 3.62 -37.72
N GLY A 152 -21.19 3.42 -37.94
CA GLY A 152 -22.05 4.56 -38.29
C GLY A 152 -22.14 5.56 -37.13
N ASP A 153 -22.61 6.77 -37.41
CA ASP A 153 -22.75 7.85 -36.40
C ASP A 153 -23.84 7.56 -35.34
N GLY A 154 -24.42 6.36 -35.33
CA GLY A 154 -25.45 5.95 -34.39
C GLY A 154 -24.86 5.45 -33.08
N ALA A 155 -25.52 5.78 -31.97
CA ALA A 155 -25.19 5.24 -30.65
C ALA A 155 -25.34 3.72 -30.54
N ASN A 156 -26.11 3.09 -31.45
CA ASN A 156 -26.40 1.66 -31.41
C ASN A 156 -25.51 0.90 -32.39
N ILE A 157 -24.65 0.03 -31.85
CA ILE A 157 -23.79 -0.85 -32.62
C ILE A 157 -24.34 -2.27 -32.50
N ASN A 158 -24.58 -2.93 -33.63
CA ASN A 158 -24.98 -4.33 -33.69
C ASN A 158 -23.92 -5.13 -34.46
N LEU A 159 -23.33 -6.11 -33.79
CA LEU A 159 -22.34 -7.03 -34.34
C LEU A 159 -22.94 -8.43 -34.41
N GLU A 160 -23.09 -8.95 -35.64
CA GLU A 160 -23.38 -10.36 -35.87
C GLU A 160 -22.07 -11.15 -35.79
N ILE A 161 -21.92 -11.97 -34.76
CA ILE A 161 -20.68 -12.70 -34.49
C ILE A 161 -20.79 -14.14 -35.01
N ASN A 162 -21.87 -14.84 -34.67
CA ASN A 162 -22.14 -16.22 -35.07
C ASN A 162 -20.95 -17.20 -34.88
N GLU A 163 -20.20 -17.04 -33.80
CA GLU A 163 -19.02 -17.85 -33.52
C GLU A 163 -19.29 -18.82 -32.38
N GLN A 164 -18.84 -20.07 -32.53
CA GLN A 164 -18.79 -21.05 -31.44
C GLN A 164 -17.39 -21.09 -30.83
N ALA A 165 -17.32 -21.05 -29.50
CA ALA A 165 -16.07 -21.24 -28.78
C ALA A 165 -15.51 -22.65 -29.05
N GLU A 166 -14.20 -22.73 -29.22
CA GLU A 166 -13.49 -24.02 -29.22
C GLU A 166 -13.50 -24.63 -27.83
N ASP A 167 -13.54 -25.96 -27.79
CA ASP A 167 -13.66 -26.73 -26.56
C ASP A 167 -12.50 -26.46 -25.59
N GLY A 168 -12.78 -25.76 -24.50
CA GLY A 168 -11.80 -25.45 -23.45
C GLY A 168 -12.46 -24.88 -22.20
N ASP A 169 -11.79 -25.01 -21.07
CA ASP A 169 -12.34 -24.66 -19.74
C ASP A 169 -11.97 -23.22 -19.35
N ARG A 170 -12.95 -22.47 -18.83
CA ARG A 170 -12.83 -21.15 -18.17
C ARG A 170 -11.83 -20.16 -18.78
N ARG A 171 -11.94 -19.92 -20.08
CA ARG A 171 -10.99 -19.07 -20.80
C ARG A 171 -11.64 -17.80 -21.36
N PRO A 172 -10.88 -16.70 -21.48
CA PRO A 172 -11.30 -15.56 -22.27
C PRO A 172 -11.60 -15.97 -23.71
N TRP A 173 -12.73 -15.48 -24.24
CA TRP A 173 -13.16 -15.78 -25.60
C TRP A 173 -13.37 -14.51 -26.42
N PHE A 174 -14.17 -13.58 -25.93
CA PHE A 174 -14.33 -12.24 -26.49
C PHE A 174 -14.00 -11.16 -25.47
N SER A 175 -13.28 -10.12 -25.88
CA SER A 175 -13.06 -8.92 -25.08
C SER A 175 -13.46 -7.69 -25.89
N PHE A 176 -14.40 -6.90 -25.39
CA PHE A 176 -14.88 -5.66 -25.98
C PHE A 176 -14.29 -4.49 -25.18
N ILE A 177 -13.57 -3.60 -25.86
CA ILE A 177 -12.77 -2.55 -25.23
C ILE A 177 -13.27 -1.22 -25.72
N PHE A 178 -13.68 -0.35 -24.80
CA PHE A 178 -14.26 0.95 -25.12
C PHE A 178 -13.29 2.02 -24.71
N VAL A 179 -12.80 2.79 -25.68
CA VAL A 179 -11.73 3.78 -25.44
C VAL A 179 -12.29 5.17 -25.56
N ASN A 180 -12.52 5.81 -24.42
CA ASN A 180 -13.18 7.11 -24.28
C ASN A 180 -14.59 7.14 -24.87
N LEU A 181 -15.33 6.03 -24.72
CA LEU A 181 -16.71 5.89 -25.17
C LEU A 181 -17.56 5.46 -23.97
N SER A 182 -18.70 6.10 -23.79
CA SER A 182 -19.69 5.72 -22.80
C SER A 182 -20.43 4.44 -23.18
N ILE A 183 -20.96 3.72 -22.20
CA ILE A 183 -21.74 2.49 -22.40
C ILE A 183 -23.01 2.57 -21.57
N LYS A 184 -24.13 2.90 -22.22
CA LYS A 184 -25.45 2.88 -21.56
C LYS A 184 -26.01 1.47 -21.47
N LYS A 185 -25.80 0.67 -22.52
CA LYS A 185 -26.34 -0.70 -22.61
C LYS A 185 -25.39 -1.61 -23.34
N PHE A 186 -25.23 -2.82 -22.82
CA PHE A 186 -24.58 -3.93 -23.50
C PHE A 186 -25.55 -5.10 -23.55
N SER A 187 -25.59 -5.84 -24.65
CA SER A 187 -26.41 -7.04 -24.76
C SER A 187 -25.70 -8.08 -25.59
N ALA A 188 -25.79 -9.33 -25.17
CA ALA A 188 -25.20 -10.46 -25.85
C ALA A 188 -26.24 -11.57 -25.98
N SER A 189 -26.29 -12.17 -27.16
CA SER A 189 -27.13 -13.33 -27.46
C SER A 189 -26.26 -14.58 -27.53
N ILE A 190 -26.47 -15.52 -26.62
CA ILE A 190 -25.67 -16.73 -26.49
C ILE A 190 -26.55 -17.97 -26.54
N ILE A 191 -26.07 -19.02 -27.23
CA ILE A 191 -26.60 -20.38 -27.16
C ILE A 191 -25.61 -21.22 -26.34
N ALA A 192 -26.12 -21.80 -25.26
CA ALA A 192 -25.36 -22.64 -24.35
C ALA A 192 -26.06 -24.01 -24.22
N LYS A 193 -25.34 -25.08 -24.54
CA LYS A 193 -25.90 -26.44 -24.61
C LYS A 193 -25.80 -27.21 -23.31
N SER A 194 -26.86 -27.96 -23.01
CA SER A 194 -26.83 -28.91 -21.90
C SER A 194 -26.15 -30.20 -22.34
N ARG A 195 -25.08 -30.59 -21.66
CA ARG A 195 -24.39 -31.86 -21.90
C ARG A 195 -24.45 -32.74 -20.66
N TRP A 196 -24.30 -34.05 -20.88
CA TRP A 196 -24.35 -35.02 -19.79
C TRP A 196 -23.15 -34.90 -18.84
N PHE A 197 -21.98 -34.55 -19.40
CA PHE A 197 -20.79 -34.15 -18.65
C PHE A 197 -20.28 -32.84 -19.25
N ASP A 198 -19.99 -31.89 -18.37
CA ASP A 198 -19.39 -30.58 -18.65
C ASP A 198 -20.17 -29.69 -19.65
N ARG A 199 -20.78 -28.62 -19.15
CA ARG A 199 -21.81 -27.85 -19.86
C ARG A 199 -21.15 -26.76 -20.69
N ASP A 200 -21.82 -26.35 -21.77
CA ASP A 200 -21.40 -25.16 -22.48
C ASP A 200 -21.94 -23.96 -21.68
N ASP A 201 -21.10 -23.38 -20.82
CA ASP A 201 -21.44 -22.24 -19.97
C ASP A 201 -20.68 -20.98 -20.44
N ALA A 202 -21.22 -19.80 -20.18
CA ALA A 202 -20.55 -18.54 -20.47
C ALA A 202 -20.68 -17.54 -19.32
N GLN A 203 -19.57 -16.87 -19.02
CA GLN A 203 -19.45 -15.83 -18.00
C GLN A 203 -19.29 -14.49 -18.69
N ILE A 204 -19.86 -13.43 -18.11
CA ILE A 204 -19.61 -12.05 -18.50
C ILE A 204 -18.99 -11.28 -17.35
N LYS A 205 -17.95 -10.49 -17.65
CA LYS A 205 -17.34 -9.52 -16.75
C LYS A 205 -17.47 -8.12 -17.34
N ILE A 206 -17.74 -7.12 -16.51
CA ILE A 206 -17.75 -5.70 -16.87
C ILE A 206 -16.78 -5.01 -15.93
N ASP A 207 -15.72 -4.39 -16.46
CA ASP A 207 -14.63 -3.76 -15.70
C ASP A 207 -14.09 -4.66 -14.58
N GLY A 208 -13.87 -5.95 -14.91
CA GLY A 208 -13.38 -6.97 -13.96
C GLY A 208 -14.48 -7.63 -13.11
N GLU A 209 -15.64 -6.99 -12.96
CA GLU A 209 -16.74 -7.51 -12.13
C GLU A 209 -17.60 -8.55 -12.84
N ILE A 210 -17.68 -9.75 -12.23
CA ILE A 210 -18.51 -10.84 -12.73
C ILE A 210 -19.99 -10.49 -12.58
N GLN A 211 -20.71 -10.46 -13.70
CA GLN A 211 -22.15 -10.24 -13.70
C GLN A 211 -22.87 -11.54 -13.40
N GLN A 212 -23.64 -11.58 -12.31
CA GLN A 212 -24.31 -12.79 -11.85
C GLN A 212 -25.69 -12.95 -12.49
N TYR A 213 -26.08 -14.19 -12.79
CA TYR A 213 -27.46 -14.50 -13.12
C TYR A 213 -28.32 -14.46 -11.85
N LYS A 214 -29.42 -13.68 -11.86
CA LYS A 214 -30.25 -13.38 -10.66
C LYS A 214 -30.72 -14.61 -9.89
N ASN A 215 -30.86 -15.75 -10.56
CA ASN A 215 -31.33 -17.01 -9.96
C ASN A 215 -30.26 -18.11 -9.96
N ALA A 216 -28.98 -17.76 -10.11
CA ALA A 216 -27.91 -18.73 -10.04
C ALA A 216 -27.82 -19.27 -8.61
N ASN A 217 -27.72 -20.60 -8.49
CA ASN A 217 -27.33 -21.21 -7.23
C ASN A 217 -25.83 -20.95 -6.97
N PHE A 218 -25.37 -21.28 -5.76
CA PHE A 218 -23.97 -21.08 -5.36
C PHE A 218 -22.95 -21.70 -6.34
N LEU A 219 -23.28 -22.83 -6.98
CA LEU A 219 -22.40 -23.51 -7.94
C LEU A 219 -22.29 -22.81 -9.29
N HIS A 220 -23.30 -22.01 -9.66
CA HIS A 220 -23.32 -21.29 -10.94
C HIS A 220 -23.19 -19.78 -10.78
N ARG A 221 -22.86 -19.27 -9.58
CA ARG A 221 -22.80 -17.82 -9.31
C ARG A 221 -21.82 -17.04 -10.20
N PHE A 222 -20.88 -17.75 -10.82
CA PHE A 222 -19.87 -17.16 -11.71
C PHE A 222 -20.24 -17.23 -13.19
N TRP A 223 -21.35 -17.89 -13.54
CA TRP A 223 -21.78 -18.11 -14.92
C TRP A 223 -23.11 -17.40 -15.15
N TYR A 224 -23.22 -16.65 -16.24
CA TYR A 224 -24.46 -15.98 -16.59
C TYR A 224 -25.34 -16.89 -17.45
N TRP A 225 -24.77 -17.42 -18.53
CA TRP A 225 -25.45 -18.36 -19.41
C TRP A 225 -25.03 -19.78 -19.05
N ILE A 226 -25.98 -20.56 -18.53
CA ILE A 226 -25.69 -21.90 -18.00
C ILE A 226 -26.38 -22.94 -18.88
N GLY A 227 -25.62 -23.79 -19.55
CA GLY A 227 -26.10 -24.77 -20.54
C GLY A 227 -27.20 -25.68 -20.00
N SER A 228 -27.13 -26.09 -18.73
CA SER A 228 -28.20 -26.91 -18.11
C SER A 228 -29.53 -26.18 -17.95
N LEU A 229 -29.50 -24.86 -17.81
CA LEU A 229 -30.71 -24.02 -17.68
C LEU A 229 -31.28 -23.67 -19.05
N LEU A 230 -30.41 -23.37 -20.01
CA LEU A 230 -30.82 -22.89 -21.34
C LEU A 230 -31.26 -24.01 -22.29
N LYS A 231 -30.72 -25.23 -22.13
CA LYS A 231 -31.11 -26.41 -22.93
C LYS A 231 -31.10 -26.11 -24.44
N ASP A 232 -29.98 -25.58 -24.91
CA ASP A 232 -29.73 -25.25 -26.32
C ASP A 232 -30.58 -24.09 -26.88
N LYS A 233 -31.29 -23.35 -26.02
CA LYS A 233 -32.01 -22.14 -26.42
C LYS A 233 -31.06 -20.95 -26.47
N GLU A 234 -31.30 -20.10 -27.46
CA GLU A 234 -30.72 -18.77 -27.52
C GLU A 234 -31.30 -17.90 -26.40
N GLU A 235 -30.43 -17.26 -25.63
CA GLU A 235 -30.79 -16.30 -24.60
C GLU A 235 -30.08 -14.98 -24.84
N VAL A 236 -30.88 -13.91 -24.87
CA VAL A 236 -30.40 -12.53 -24.94
C VAL A 236 -30.34 -11.96 -23.54
N ALA A 237 -29.13 -11.69 -23.05
CA ALA A 237 -28.94 -10.95 -21.81
C ALA A 237 -28.74 -9.47 -22.10
N VAL A 238 -29.31 -8.61 -21.25
CA VAL A 238 -29.22 -7.16 -21.36
C VAL A 238 -28.65 -6.59 -20.07
N PHE A 239 -27.53 -5.90 -20.20
CA PHE A 239 -26.79 -5.22 -19.15
C PHE A 239 -26.92 -3.71 -19.35
N LYS A 240 -27.08 -2.96 -18.25
CA LYS A 240 -27.16 -1.50 -18.25
C LYS A 240 -26.07 -0.94 -17.34
N PRO A 241 -24.80 -1.04 -17.74
CA PRO A 241 -23.71 -0.68 -16.86
C PRO A 241 -23.60 0.84 -16.66
N ASN A 242 -24.18 1.65 -17.56
CA ASN A 242 -24.20 3.12 -17.48
C ASN A 242 -22.81 3.74 -17.27
N LEU A 243 -21.80 3.16 -17.92
CA LEU A 243 -20.41 3.61 -17.81
C LEU A 243 -20.24 4.94 -18.55
N SER A 244 -19.57 5.88 -17.91
CA SER A 244 -19.22 7.19 -18.46
C SER A 244 -18.17 7.07 -19.57
N LYS A 245 -17.72 8.19 -20.13
CA LYS A 245 -16.62 8.13 -21.11
C LYS A 245 -15.33 7.81 -20.37
N GLY A 246 -14.73 6.68 -20.69
CA GLY A 246 -13.51 6.21 -20.04
C GLY A 246 -12.91 5.02 -20.80
N LEU A 247 -12.00 4.31 -20.14
CA LEU A 247 -11.52 3.02 -20.63
C LEU A 247 -12.32 1.92 -19.93
N HIS A 248 -13.11 1.17 -20.70
CA HIS A 248 -13.95 0.09 -20.16
C HIS A 248 -13.72 -1.22 -20.88
N TYR A 249 -13.90 -2.32 -20.15
CA TYR A 249 -13.73 -3.69 -20.63
C TYR A 249 -15.00 -4.49 -20.38
N ILE A 250 -15.47 -5.19 -21.42
CA ILE A 250 -16.49 -6.22 -21.26
C ILE A 250 -15.90 -7.53 -21.79
N GLU A 251 -15.78 -8.53 -20.93
CA GLU A 251 -15.22 -9.83 -21.28
C GLU A 251 -16.30 -10.91 -21.26
N ILE A 252 -16.30 -11.77 -22.27
CA ILE A 252 -17.09 -13.00 -22.29
C ILE A 252 -16.11 -14.17 -22.23
N ASN A 253 -16.20 -14.94 -21.15
CA ASN A 253 -15.40 -16.14 -20.93
C ASN A 253 -16.25 -17.37 -21.25
N ALA A 254 -15.65 -18.33 -21.94
CA ALA A 254 -16.30 -19.58 -22.32
C ALA A 254 -15.86 -20.72 -21.40
N ASP A 255 -16.82 -21.57 -21.06
CA ASP A 255 -16.59 -22.94 -20.60
C ASP A 255 -17.13 -23.91 -21.64
N ARG A 256 -16.26 -24.77 -22.18
CA ARG A 256 -16.52 -25.67 -23.30
C ARG A 256 -16.83 -24.90 -24.59
N MET A 257 -18.01 -25.08 -25.19
CA MET A 257 -18.30 -24.62 -26.56
C MET A 257 -19.60 -23.78 -26.72
N PRO A 258 -19.85 -22.73 -25.90
CA PRO A 258 -20.97 -21.81 -26.13
C PRO A 258 -20.88 -21.13 -27.51
N THR A 259 -22.01 -20.66 -28.03
CA THR A 259 -22.08 -19.92 -29.32
C THR A 259 -22.58 -18.50 -29.09
N LEU A 260 -21.78 -17.50 -29.47
CA LEU A 260 -22.10 -16.08 -29.39
C LEU A 260 -22.67 -15.66 -30.74
N LYS A 261 -23.98 -15.42 -30.75
CA LYS A 261 -24.72 -15.08 -31.97
C LYS A 261 -24.57 -13.62 -32.31
N GLN A 262 -24.82 -12.76 -31.34
CA GLN A 262 -24.91 -11.33 -31.56
C GLN A 262 -24.44 -10.56 -30.33
N VAL A 263 -23.83 -9.41 -30.56
CA VAL A 263 -23.61 -8.38 -29.54
C VAL A 263 -24.23 -7.08 -30.00
N ALA A 264 -24.98 -6.43 -29.12
CA ALA A 264 -25.59 -5.13 -29.35
C ALA A 264 -25.22 -4.17 -28.23
N ILE A 265 -24.68 -3.01 -28.60
CA ILE A 265 -24.11 -2.00 -27.71
C ILE A 265 -24.85 -0.69 -27.95
N ASN A 266 -25.22 0.01 -26.89
CA ASN A 266 -25.69 1.39 -26.95
C ASN A 266 -24.69 2.28 -26.20
N LEU A 267 -24.00 3.13 -26.95
CA LEU A 267 -23.00 4.07 -26.43
C LEU A 267 -23.63 5.31 -25.78
N GLY A 268 -24.95 5.49 -25.89
CA GLY A 268 -25.62 6.77 -25.64
C GLY A 268 -25.53 7.69 -26.85
N ASN A 269 -26.60 8.42 -27.17
CA ASN A 269 -26.54 9.45 -28.19
C ASN A 269 -25.77 10.63 -27.60
N GLU A 270 -24.57 10.94 -28.10
CA GLU A 270 -23.85 12.16 -27.71
C GLU A 270 -24.69 13.42 -27.93
N GLN A 271 -25.57 13.41 -28.94
CA GLN A 271 -26.52 14.50 -29.19
C GLN A 271 -27.72 14.49 -28.25
N GLU A 272 -28.19 13.36 -27.73
CA GLU A 272 -29.17 13.43 -26.63
C GLU A 272 -28.45 13.88 -25.35
N GLU A 273 -27.18 13.52 -25.14
CA GLU A 273 -26.33 14.11 -24.09
C GLU A 273 -25.85 15.54 -24.39
N ALA A 274 -26.27 16.17 -25.50
CA ALA A 274 -26.03 17.59 -25.80
C ALA A 274 -27.33 18.40 -26.05
N THR A 275 -28.44 17.73 -26.33
CA THR A 275 -29.76 18.35 -26.61
C THR A 275 -30.80 18.00 -25.54
N GLN A 276 -30.68 16.83 -24.89
CA GLN A 276 -31.10 16.61 -23.49
C GLN A 276 -29.94 16.83 -22.51
N GLY A 277 -28.71 16.95 -23.02
CA GLY A 277 -27.60 17.60 -22.35
C GLY A 277 -27.68 19.10 -22.40
N GLY A 278 -28.66 19.66 -21.70
CA GLY A 278 -28.22 20.71 -20.79
C GLY A 278 -27.09 20.09 -19.98
N LYS A 279 -25.88 20.71 -20.02
CA LYS A 279 -24.70 20.41 -19.16
C LYS A 279 -25.11 19.32 -18.20
N ASN A 280 -24.76 18.03 -18.42
CA ASN A 280 -25.27 16.92 -17.60
C ASN A 280 -25.33 17.43 -16.19
N GLU A 281 -26.52 17.87 -15.78
CA GLU A 281 -26.56 18.74 -14.61
C GLU A 281 -26.25 17.65 -13.63
N ASN A 282 -25.07 17.70 -13.02
CA ASN A 282 -24.95 17.34 -11.63
C ASN A 282 -26.05 18.21 -11.00
N LYS A 283 -27.31 17.78 -11.12
CA LYS A 283 -28.43 18.41 -10.48
C LYS A 283 -28.10 17.99 -9.09
N ILE A 284 -27.54 18.96 -8.36
CA ILE A 284 -27.45 18.86 -6.94
C ILE A 284 -28.79 18.28 -6.48
N GLN A 285 -28.70 17.08 -5.92
CA GLN A 285 -29.84 16.25 -5.68
C GLN A 285 -30.73 17.00 -4.70
N LYS A 286 -32.00 17.16 -5.07
CA LYS A 286 -33.01 17.74 -4.19
C LYS A 286 -33.45 16.66 -3.23
N TYR A 287 -33.33 16.93 -1.94
CA TYR A 287 -33.72 15.99 -0.90
C TYR A 287 -35.05 16.42 -0.29
N ASP A 288 -36.14 16.23 -1.04
CA ASP A 288 -37.50 16.62 -0.63
C ASP A 288 -37.99 15.93 0.66
N GLN A 289 -37.29 14.88 1.13
CA GLN A 289 -37.71 14.02 2.25
C GLN A 289 -36.79 14.11 3.47
N PHE A 290 -35.78 14.96 3.44
CA PHE A 290 -34.78 14.99 4.49
C PHE A 290 -35.15 16.02 5.57
N HIS A 291 -35.80 15.54 6.62
CA HIS A 291 -35.97 16.29 7.87
C HIS A 291 -34.83 15.88 8.79
N GLY A 292 -33.85 16.76 9.00
CA GLY A 292 -32.75 16.50 9.93
C GLY A 292 -33.25 16.36 11.38
N ILE A 293 -32.32 16.29 12.34
CA ILE A 293 -32.65 15.96 13.75
C ILE A 293 -33.65 16.95 14.35
N SER A 294 -33.56 18.24 13.98
CA SER A 294 -34.49 19.26 14.43
C SER A 294 -35.74 19.40 13.55
N GLY A 295 -35.76 18.73 12.40
CA GLY A 295 -36.78 18.87 11.35
C GLY A 295 -36.79 20.24 10.68
N LYS A 296 -35.78 21.07 10.95
CA LYS A 296 -35.64 22.44 10.42
C LYS A 296 -34.47 22.56 9.45
N GLU A 297 -33.63 21.55 9.36
CA GLU A 297 -32.50 21.53 8.44
C GLU A 297 -33.03 21.53 7.00
N ASP A 298 -32.71 22.60 6.27
CA ASP A 298 -32.91 22.67 4.83
C ASP A 298 -31.63 22.18 4.16
N TYR A 299 -31.67 20.95 3.67
CA TYR A 299 -30.52 20.29 3.06
C TYR A 299 -30.07 20.98 1.76
N ASP A 300 -31.00 21.66 1.09
CA ASP A 300 -30.80 22.30 -0.20
C ASP A 300 -30.43 23.79 -0.07
N ARG A 301 -30.27 24.28 1.17
CA ARG A 301 -30.11 25.69 1.53
C ARG A 301 -28.97 26.39 0.79
N PHE A 302 -27.88 25.68 0.52
CA PHE A 302 -26.67 26.23 -0.10
C PHE A 302 -26.37 25.65 -1.48
N ASP A 303 -27.38 25.08 -2.15
CA ASP A 303 -27.19 24.44 -3.46
C ASP A 303 -26.57 25.39 -4.49
N LYS A 304 -26.99 26.65 -4.48
CA LYS A 304 -26.48 27.67 -5.38
C LYS A 304 -24.99 27.93 -5.13
N GLU A 305 -24.60 28.14 -3.88
CA GLU A 305 -23.21 28.40 -3.48
C GLU A 305 -22.31 27.18 -3.77
N ILE A 306 -22.82 25.96 -3.57
CA ILE A 306 -22.11 24.72 -3.89
C ILE A 306 -21.86 24.62 -5.40
N ILE A 307 -22.90 24.81 -6.23
CA ILE A 307 -22.77 24.76 -7.69
C ILE A 307 -21.75 25.81 -8.16
N GLU A 308 -21.88 27.06 -7.71
CA GLU A 308 -20.97 28.14 -8.09
C GLU A 308 -19.51 27.83 -7.73
N ALA A 309 -19.25 27.32 -6.52
CA ALA A 309 -17.91 26.98 -6.06
C ALA A 309 -17.30 25.81 -6.82
N VAL A 310 -18.06 24.72 -6.98
CA VAL A 310 -17.57 23.52 -7.64
C VAL A 310 -17.43 23.72 -9.15
N ASP A 311 -18.33 24.44 -9.83
CA ASP A 311 -18.17 24.80 -11.24
C ASP A 311 -16.85 25.54 -11.46
N TYR A 312 -16.62 26.56 -10.65
CA TYR A 312 -15.39 27.35 -10.75
C TYR A 312 -14.13 26.49 -10.58
N TRP A 313 -14.09 25.63 -9.56
CA TRP A 313 -12.91 24.79 -9.30
C TRP A 313 -12.77 23.63 -10.29
N ASN A 314 -13.88 23.02 -10.72
CA ASN A 314 -13.89 22.02 -11.76
C ASN A 314 -13.32 22.60 -13.06
N ASP A 315 -13.78 23.78 -13.49
CA ASP A 315 -13.27 24.46 -14.69
C ASP A 315 -11.78 24.79 -14.54
N PHE A 316 -11.36 25.30 -13.38
CA PHE A 316 -9.96 25.61 -13.10
C PHE A 316 -9.06 24.38 -13.17
N PHE A 317 -9.42 23.27 -12.53
CA PHE A 317 -8.61 22.06 -12.49
C PHE A 317 -8.69 21.25 -13.78
N ALA A 318 -9.84 21.24 -14.47
CA ALA A 318 -10.00 20.62 -15.78
C ALA A 318 -9.12 21.28 -16.85
N ALA A 319 -8.85 22.58 -16.72
CA ALA A 319 -8.00 23.34 -17.65
C ALA A 319 -6.49 23.10 -17.44
N GLN A 320 -6.07 22.38 -16.40
CA GLN A 320 -4.66 22.12 -16.12
C GLN A 320 -4.10 21.03 -17.04
N GLU A 321 -2.76 20.95 -17.16
CA GLU A 321 -2.09 19.93 -17.99
C GLU A 321 -2.36 18.50 -17.47
N TYR A 322 -2.61 18.36 -16.17
CA TYR A 322 -2.87 17.09 -15.49
C TYR A 322 -4.09 17.21 -14.55
N PRO A 323 -5.32 17.19 -15.10
CA PRO A 323 -6.55 17.27 -14.31
C PRO A 323 -6.80 15.96 -13.54
N PRO A 324 -7.70 15.94 -12.53
CA PRO A 324 -8.14 14.68 -11.93
C PRO A 324 -8.86 13.81 -12.97
N GLU A 325 -8.80 12.48 -12.82
CA GLU A 325 -9.51 11.55 -13.71
C GLU A 325 -11.04 11.76 -13.64
N GLU A 326 -11.55 12.12 -12.46
CA GLU A 326 -12.94 12.47 -12.21
C GLU A 326 -13.05 13.86 -11.56
N LEU A 327 -13.92 14.72 -12.09
CA LEU A 327 -14.20 16.04 -11.50
C LEU A 327 -15.05 15.91 -10.23
N LEU A 328 -15.04 16.94 -9.39
CA LEU A 328 -15.74 16.91 -8.11
C LEU A 328 -17.26 16.98 -8.32
N ASP A 329 -18.00 16.12 -7.62
CA ASP A 329 -19.46 16.11 -7.60
C ASP A 329 -20.02 17.08 -6.54
N TYR A 330 -21.05 17.86 -6.91
CA TYR A 330 -21.70 18.81 -5.99
C TYR A 330 -22.30 18.12 -4.76
N ASN A 331 -22.86 16.92 -4.92
CA ASN A 331 -23.52 16.18 -3.84
C ASN A 331 -22.51 15.69 -2.80
N LEU A 332 -21.26 15.45 -3.19
CA LEU A 332 -20.21 15.10 -2.23
C LEU A 332 -19.90 16.29 -1.32
N VAL A 333 -19.77 17.49 -1.91
CA VAL A 333 -19.58 18.74 -1.15
C VAL A 333 -20.76 18.99 -0.23
N LYS A 334 -21.98 18.75 -0.71
CA LYS A 334 -23.21 18.84 0.09
C LYS A 334 -23.20 17.88 1.28
N ALA A 335 -22.78 16.63 1.08
CA ALA A 335 -22.65 15.63 2.14
C ALA A 335 -21.61 16.03 3.20
N ILE A 336 -20.47 16.59 2.77
CA ILE A 336 -19.44 17.13 3.66
C ILE A 336 -20.02 18.27 4.51
N ILE A 337 -20.65 19.28 3.91
CA ILE A 337 -21.25 20.42 4.65
C ILE A 337 -22.26 19.93 5.70
N TYR A 338 -23.07 18.92 5.35
CA TYR A 338 -24.02 18.37 6.31
C TYR A 338 -23.33 17.60 7.45
N LYS A 339 -22.27 16.85 7.16
CA LYS A 339 -21.50 16.14 8.20
C LYS A 339 -20.78 17.13 9.13
N GLU A 340 -20.20 18.18 8.58
CA GLU A 340 -19.45 19.19 9.32
C GLU A 340 -20.34 20.03 10.24
N THR A 341 -21.40 20.62 9.68
CA THR A 341 -22.15 21.67 10.39
C THR A 341 -23.66 21.49 10.37
N ARG A 342 -24.13 20.35 9.85
CA ARG A 342 -25.55 20.12 9.56
C ARG A 342 -26.12 21.25 8.68
N ILE A 343 -25.37 21.74 7.68
CA ILE A 343 -25.78 22.89 6.85
C ILE A 343 -25.89 24.20 7.67
N GLY A 344 -24.93 24.41 8.57
CA GLY A 344 -24.84 25.60 9.43
C GLY A 344 -25.91 25.68 10.53
N TYR A 345 -26.47 24.55 10.96
CA TYR A 345 -27.47 24.47 12.04
C TYR A 345 -26.89 24.00 13.38
N PHE A 346 -25.66 23.49 13.42
CA PHE A 346 -25.07 22.90 14.62
C PHE A 346 -23.74 23.56 14.97
N GLU A 347 -23.56 24.08 16.18
CA GLU A 347 -22.27 24.59 16.66
C GLU A 347 -21.37 23.43 17.09
N THR A 348 -20.17 23.34 16.52
CA THR A 348 -19.15 22.37 16.90
C THR A 348 -18.21 23.03 17.93
N ASN A 349 -18.12 22.46 19.13
CA ASN A 349 -17.09 22.80 20.12
C ASN A 349 -16.98 24.30 20.51
N GLY A 350 -18.09 25.04 20.50
CA GLY A 350 -18.10 26.47 20.84
C GLY A 350 -17.63 27.39 19.72
N TYR A 351 -17.31 26.85 18.54
CA TYR A 351 -17.10 27.62 17.32
C TYR A 351 -18.42 27.76 16.55
N PRO A 352 -18.75 28.99 16.09
CA PRO A 352 -19.96 29.21 15.33
C PRO A 352 -19.81 28.55 13.95
N SER A 353 -20.63 27.52 13.70
CA SER A 353 -20.70 26.85 12.40
C SER A 353 -21.28 27.69 11.27
N TYR A 354 -21.82 28.85 11.62
CA TYR A 354 -22.23 29.87 10.67
C TYR A 354 -21.36 31.12 10.87
N PRO A 355 -20.69 31.62 9.82
CA PRO A 355 -20.82 31.23 8.42
C PRO A 355 -19.94 30.06 7.95
N ASP A 356 -19.12 29.47 8.82
CA ASP A 356 -18.11 28.47 8.42
C ASP A 356 -18.63 27.03 8.29
N VAL A 357 -19.48 26.80 7.29
CA VAL A 357 -20.22 25.55 7.11
C VAL A 357 -19.38 24.34 6.65
N MET A 358 -18.16 24.57 6.16
CA MET A 358 -17.16 23.55 5.80
C MET A 358 -15.95 23.52 6.76
N GLN A 359 -16.01 24.26 7.88
CA GLN A 359 -14.97 24.29 8.93
C GLN A 359 -13.57 24.71 8.43
N VAL A 360 -13.48 25.47 7.34
CA VAL A 360 -12.20 25.96 6.77
C VAL A 360 -11.85 27.40 7.21
N GLY A 361 -12.77 28.06 7.90
CA GLY A 361 -12.62 29.38 8.51
C GLY A 361 -12.19 29.35 9.98
N ASP A 362 -12.22 28.17 10.61
CA ASP A 362 -11.67 27.95 11.94
C ASP A 362 -10.18 28.32 11.98
N THR A 363 -9.81 29.19 12.92
CA THR A 363 -8.44 29.66 13.10
C THR A 363 -7.48 28.60 13.61
N ASP A 364 -8.02 27.55 14.24
CA ASP A 364 -7.26 26.40 14.75
C ASP A 364 -7.14 25.29 13.67
N ASN A 365 -7.93 25.35 12.60
CA ASN A 365 -7.84 24.40 11.50
C ASN A 365 -6.63 24.70 10.59
N PRO A 366 -5.74 23.70 10.34
CA PRO A 366 -4.62 23.83 9.40
C PRO A 366 -5.03 24.26 7.99
N ALA A 367 -6.28 24.03 7.57
CA ALA A 367 -6.81 24.44 6.28
C ALA A 367 -6.68 25.96 6.07
N LEU A 368 -7.12 26.76 7.05
CA LEU A 368 -7.07 28.23 6.95
C LEU A 368 -5.62 28.73 6.96
N ALA A 369 -4.76 28.12 7.78
CA ALA A 369 -3.34 28.45 7.83
C ALA A 369 -2.64 28.18 6.49
N THR A 370 -3.00 27.05 5.85
CA THR A 370 -2.51 26.65 4.53
C THR A 370 -2.99 27.61 3.46
N LEU A 371 -4.30 27.88 3.40
CA LEU A 371 -4.91 28.82 2.45
C LEU A 371 -4.36 30.25 2.59
N LYS A 372 -4.01 30.69 3.81
CA LYS A 372 -3.39 32.01 4.09
C LYS A 372 -1.88 32.05 3.89
N LYS A 373 -1.23 30.92 3.57
CA LYS A 373 0.25 30.80 3.47
C LYS A 373 0.96 31.25 4.75
N ARG A 374 0.47 30.86 5.92
CA ARG A 374 1.22 31.09 7.17
C ARG A 374 2.54 30.31 7.10
N ALA A 375 3.63 30.88 7.63
CA ALA A 375 4.92 30.21 7.68
C ALA A 375 4.78 28.82 8.34
N GLY A 376 5.31 27.77 7.72
CA GLY A 376 5.13 26.37 8.14
C GLY A 376 3.92 25.64 7.52
N TYR A 377 3.05 26.34 6.80
CA TYR A 377 1.85 25.78 6.12
C TYR A 377 1.85 26.11 4.62
N GLU A 378 2.99 25.93 3.96
CA GLU A 378 3.10 26.20 2.52
C GLU A 378 2.31 25.17 1.71
N ALA A 379 1.26 25.63 1.02
CA ALA A 379 0.57 24.82 0.05
C ALA A 379 1.47 24.58 -1.16
N ASN A 380 1.96 23.35 -1.29
CA ASN A 380 2.66 22.90 -2.48
C ASN A 380 1.64 22.32 -3.46
N GLU A 381 1.50 22.96 -4.62
CA GLU A 381 0.68 22.44 -5.72
C GLU A 381 1.48 22.31 -7.01
N PHE A 382 1.17 21.26 -7.75
CA PHE A 382 1.82 20.93 -9.00
C PHE A 382 0.89 21.28 -10.16
N VAL A 383 1.35 22.10 -11.09
CA VAL A 383 0.63 22.36 -12.36
C VAL A 383 1.07 21.42 -13.47
N SER A 384 2.19 20.71 -13.30
CA SER A 384 2.68 19.72 -14.26
C SER A 384 3.16 18.45 -13.56
N LYS A 385 3.42 17.41 -14.36
CA LYS A 385 3.85 16.09 -13.88
C LYS A 385 5.29 16.07 -13.31
N VAL A 386 6.10 17.07 -13.62
CA VAL A 386 7.57 17.04 -13.38
C VAL A 386 8.14 18.30 -12.74
N GLU A 387 7.39 19.40 -12.69
CA GLU A 387 7.85 20.65 -12.08
C GLU A 387 7.10 20.95 -10.79
N ARG A 388 7.87 21.06 -9.70
CA ARG A 388 7.40 21.68 -8.47
C ARG A 388 7.49 23.18 -8.65
N THR A 389 6.42 23.81 -9.09
CA THR A 389 6.29 25.26 -8.93
C THR A 389 5.78 25.54 -7.53
N HIS A 390 6.41 26.45 -6.79
CA HIS A 390 5.71 27.13 -5.70
C HIS A 390 4.59 27.95 -6.34
N LEU A 391 3.41 27.34 -6.52
CA LEU A 391 2.19 28.13 -6.59
C LEU A 391 1.96 28.64 -5.18
N SER A 392 2.63 29.75 -4.87
CA SER A 392 2.01 30.77 -4.05
C SER A 392 0.64 30.97 -4.67
N TYR A 393 -0.42 30.38 -4.09
CA TYR A 393 -1.80 30.53 -4.54
C TYR A 393 -1.98 31.90 -5.17
N SER A 394 -1.94 31.95 -6.50
CA SER A 394 -2.01 33.19 -7.25
C SER A 394 -3.48 33.45 -7.45
N PHE A 395 -4.18 33.63 -6.32
CA PHE A 395 -5.52 34.17 -6.38
C PHE A 395 -5.40 35.61 -6.89
N PRO A 396 -6.40 36.11 -7.63
CA PRO A 396 -6.51 37.54 -7.87
C PRO A 396 -6.30 38.30 -6.55
N GLU A 397 -5.60 39.44 -6.57
CA GLU A 397 -5.26 40.19 -5.33
C GLU A 397 -6.50 40.49 -4.49
N GLU A 398 -7.66 40.65 -5.14
CA GLU A 398 -8.96 40.88 -4.49
C GLU A 398 -9.45 39.72 -3.61
N TRP A 399 -8.89 38.51 -3.73
CA TRP A 399 -9.24 37.33 -2.93
C TRP A 399 -8.25 37.08 -1.79
N LEU A 400 -7.24 37.95 -1.65
CA LEU A 400 -6.26 37.90 -0.58
C LEU A 400 -6.46 39.08 0.39
N PRO A 401 -6.34 38.85 1.71
CA PRO A 401 -6.15 37.56 2.37
C PRO A 401 -7.41 36.69 2.31
N VAL A 402 -7.24 35.36 2.30
CA VAL A 402 -8.36 34.41 2.39
C VAL A 402 -9.19 34.72 3.63
N LYS A 403 -10.47 35.00 3.41
CA LYS A 403 -11.47 35.33 4.44
C LYS A 403 -12.65 34.38 4.31
N VAL A 404 -13.16 33.93 5.45
CA VAL A 404 -14.36 33.10 5.56
C VAL A 404 -15.35 33.88 6.42
N GLU A 405 -15.89 34.96 5.85
CA GLU A 405 -16.83 35.86 6.51
C GLU A 405 -18.28 35.55 6.10
N SER A 406 -18.46 34.67 5.12
CA SER A 406 -19.75 34.25 4.57
C SER A 406 -19.78 32.77 4.23
N VAL A 407 -21.00 32.20 4.14
CA VAL A 407 -21.19 30.78 3.76
C VAL A 407 -20.63 30.51 2.37
N LYS A 408 -20.84 31.44 1.44
CA LYS A 408 -20.30 31.36 0.08
C LYS A 408 -18.78 31.21 0.11
N GLU A 409 -18.09 31.98 0.94
CA GLU A 409 -16.63 31.88 1.10
C GLU A 409 -16.21 30.58 1.79
N SER A 410 -16.92 30.13 2.84
CA SER A 410 -16.64 28.84 3.49
C SER A 410 -16.72 27.68 2.49
N ILE A 411 -17.78 27.64 1.68
CA ILE A 411 -17.97 26.61 0.65
C ILE A 411 -16.90 26.74 -0.44
N PHE A 412 -16.67 27.97 -0.92
CA PHE A 412 -15.67 28.23 -1.97
C PHE A 412 -14.28 27.74 -1.59
N TRP A 413 -13.83 28.06 -0.36
CA TRP A 413 -12.53 27.64 0.16
C TRP A 413 -12.52 26.18 0.63
N GLY A 414 -13.66 25.64 1.06
CA GLY A 414 -13.81 24.23 1.43
C GLY A 414 -13.67 23.30 0.23
N VAL A 415 -14.31 23.63 -0.90
CA VAL A 415 -14.11 22.92 -2.17
C VAL A 415 -12.64 22.98 -2.60
N ARG A 416 -12.02 24.15 -2.45
CA ARG A 416 -10.62 24.34 -2.79
C ARG A 416 -9.68 23.47 -1.94
N TRP A 417 -9.99 23.35 -0.66
CA TRP A 417 -9.26 22.50 0.27
C TRP A 417 -9.40 21.02 -0.08
N LEU A 418 -10.60 20.58 -0.46
CA LEU A 418 -10.83 19.19 -0.90
C LEU A 418 -9.99 18.84 -2.13
N TYR A 419 -9.88 19.76 -3.10
CA TYR A 419 -8.98 19.60 -4.24
C TYR A 419 -7.50 19.51 -3.84
N HIS A 420 -7.08 20.27 -2.83
CA HIS A 420 -5.72 20.16 -2.29
C HIS A 420 -5.49 18.78 -1.66
N LYS A 421 -6.47 18.26 -0.92
CA LYS A 421 -6.41 16.92 -0.28
C LYS A 421 -6.42 15.77 -1.28
N ALA A 422 -7.11 15.95 -2.41
CA ALA A 422 -7.10 15.03 -3.52
C ALA A 422 -5.74 14.96 -4.25
N GLN A 423 -4.79 15.86 -3.99
CA GLN A 423 -3.45 15.76 -4.59
C GLN A 423 -2.54 14.89 -3.72
N LYS A 424 -1.82 13.96 -4.35
CA LYS A 424 -0.76 13.17 -3.74
C LYS A 424 0.59 13.55 -4.35
N GLN A 425 1.60 13.59 -3.49
CA GLN A 425 2.99 13.79 -3.87
C GLN A 425 3.71 12.46 -3.74
N TYR A 426 4.36 12.03 -4.82
CA TYR A 426 5.35 10.96 -4.75
C TYR A 426 6.72 11.50 -5.13
N GLY A 427 7.65 11.46 -4.17
CA GLY A 427 9.07 11.59 -4.46
C GLY A 427 9.55 10.30 -5.12
N THR A 428 9.95 10.35 -6.38
CA THR A 428 10.37 9.15 -7.15
C THR A 428 11.79 8.67 -6.80
N GLY A 429 12.43 9.24 -5.77
CA GLY A 429 13.76 8.86 -5.34
C GLY A 429 14.02 9.21 -3.87
N SER A 430 14.86 8.41 -3.24
CA SER A 430 15.30 8.51 -1.84
C SER A 430 16.35 9.62 -1.60
N GLY A 431 16.26 10.73 -2.32
CA GLY A 431 17.12 11.89 -2.17
C GLY A 431 16.42 13.08 -2.79
N GLY A 432 16.40 14.24 -2.12
CA GLY A 432 15.54 15.40 -2.37
C GLY A 432 15.64 16.08 -3.76
N ALA A 433 16.25 15.43 -4.75
CA ALA A 433 16.39 15.88 -6.13
C ALA A 433 15.47 15.15 -7.13
N ALA A 434 14.72 14.12 -6.73
CA ALA A 434 13.81 13.44 -7.65
C ALA A 434 12.57 14.29 -7.94
N PRO A 435 12.15 14.44 -9.23
CA PRO A 435 10.95 15.19 -9.55
C PRO A 435 9.75 14.56 -8.88
N TYR A 436 9.01 15.39 -8.15
CA TYR A 436 7.73 15.00 -7.58
C TYR A 436 6.73 14.81 -8.71
N VAL A 437 6.09 13.65 -8.74
CA VAL A 437 5.00 13.40 -9.69
C VAL A 437 3.69 13.74 -9.00
N ARG A 438 2.92 14.63 -9.63
CA ARG A 438 1.53 14.89 -9.23
C ARG A 438 0.68 13.66 -9.53
N GLU A 439 -0.03 13.18 -8.54
CA GLU A 439 -1.08 12.18 -8.70
C GLU A 439 -2.37 12.67 -8.04
N TRP A 440 -3.51 12.27 -8.59
CA TRP A 440 -4.81 12.54 -8.00
C TRP A 440 -5.30 11.30 -7.27
N LYS A 441 -5.61 11.46 -5.99
CA LYS A 441 -6.32 10.46 -5.19
C LYS A 441 -7.77 10.40 -5.63
N THR A 442 -8.45 9.31 -5.31
CA THR A 442 -9.91 9.24 -5.40
C THR A 442 -10.54 10.27 -4.48
N TRP A 443 -11.76 10.71 -4.80
CA TRP A 443 -12.52 11.62 -3.93
C TRP A 443 -12.80 11.01 -2.56
N GLU A 444 -12.96 9.69 -2.49
CA GLU A 444 -13.11 8.94 -1.23
C GLU A 444 -11.90 9.14 -0.30
N GLN A 445 -10.68 9.03 -0.84
CA GLN A 445 -9.45 9.25 -0.07
C GLN A 445 -9.25 10.73 0.25
N ALA A 446 -9.63 11.63 -0.66
CA ALA A 446 -9.60 13.07 -0.40
C ALA A 446 -10.49 13.45 0.81
N VAL A 447 -11.63 12.78 0.99
CA VAL A 447 -12.53 12.93 2.15
C VAL A 447 -11.91 12.40 3.44
N ILE A 448 -11.21 11.26 3.40
CA ILE A 448 -10.42 10.78 4.55
C ILE A 448 -9.42 11.86 4.98
N ASP A 449 -8.70 12.44 4.02
CA ASP A 449 -7.64 13.41 4.31
C ASP A 449 -8.18 14.81 4.61
N TYR A 450 -9.46 15.07 4.29
CA TYR A 450 -10.15 16.33 4.53
C TYR A 450 -10.21 16.63 6.03
N ASN A 451 -10.61 15.64 6.82
CA ASN A 451 -10.71 15.73 8.26
C ASN A 451 -9.55 14.94 8.91
N GLY A 452 -8.53 15.65 9.39
CA GLY A 452 -7.29 15.06 9.94
C GLY A 452 -7.43 14.42 11.33
N SER A 453 -8.63 14.09 11.78
CA SER A 453 -8.88 13.44 13.09
C SER A 453 -8.53 11.95 13.09
N ASP A 454 -8.31 11.38 14.27
CA ASP A 454 -8.11 9.94 14.48
C ASP A 454 -9.30 9.08 13.96
N GLU A 455 -10.50 9.66 13.87
CA GLU A 455 -11.73 9.02 13.36
C GLU A 455 -11.94 9.17 11.84
N LYS A 456 -10.89 9.44 11.05
CA LYS A 456 -10.97 9.76 9.60
C LYS A 456 -11.79 8.76 8.76
N TYR A 457 -11.75 7.47 9.06
CA TYR A 457 -12.53 6.44 8.35
C TYR A 457 -14.01 6.44 8.72
N GLU A 458 -14.34 6.71 9.99
CA GLU A 458 -15.73 6.88 10.39
C GLU A 458 -16.32 8.13 9.75
N TYR A 459 -15.57 9.24 9.76
CA TYR A 459 -15.95 10.46 9.06
C TYR A 459 -16.24 10.20 7.58
N GLN A 460 -15.31 9.56 6.87
CA GLN A 460 -15.46 9.20 5.46
C GLN A 460 -16.70 8.32 5.23
N ARG A 461 -16.86 7.23 6.00
CA ARG A 461 -18.02 6.33 5.89
C ARG A 461 -19.35 7.08 6.01
N LEU A 462 -19.43 8.03 6.94
CA LEU A 462 -20.64 8.83 7.14
C LEU A 462 -20.89 9.78 5.98
N VAL A 463 -19.87 10.51 5.51
CA VAL A 463 -19.98 11.39 4.33
C VAL A 463 -20.43 10.58 3.12
N TRP A 464 -19.83 9.42 2.88
CA TRP A 464 -20.14 8.60 1.71
C TRP A 464 -21.55 8.01 1.79
N GLN A 465 -21.97 7.56 2.97
CA GLN A 465 -23.34 7.12 3.18
C GLN A 465 -24.35 8.24 2.92
N ILE A 466 -24.06 9.46 3.35
CA ILE A 466 -24.90 10.62 3.07
C ILE A 466 -24.92 10.94 1.57
N TYR A 467 -23.76 10.84 0.90
CA TYR A 467 -23.61 11.07 -0.53
C TYR A 467 -24.39 10.05 -1.38
N GLU A 468 -24.27 8.75 -1.07
CA GLU A 468 -24.92 7.67 -1.82
C GLU A 468 -26.40 7.51 -1.49
N ASP A 469 -26.75 7.50 -0.20
CA ASP A 469 -28.12 7.20 0.25
C ASP A 469 -28.97 8.47 0.41
N GLY A 470 -28.35 9.64 0.58
CA GLY A 470 -29.05 10.85 0.98
C GLY A 470 -29.58 10.82 2.41
N VAL A 471 -29.11 9.89 3.25
CA VAL A 471 -29.67 9.64 4.58
C VAL A 471 -28.60 9.68 5.66
N ASP A 472 -28.82 10.50 6.69
CA ASP A 472 -28.03 10.47 7.92
C ASP A 472 -28.27 9.16 8.70
N PRO A 473 -27.25 8.30 8.88
CA PRO A 473 -27.41 7.02 9.55
C PRO A 473 -27.74 7.14 11.04
N TYR A 474 -27.46 8.27 11.70
CA TYR A 474 -27.66 8.38 13.15
C TYR A 474 -29.15 8.47 13.53
N ASN A 475 -29.99 9.03 12.66
CA ASN A 475 -31.35 9.41 13.04
C ASN A 475 -32.49 8.56 12.44
N ASN A 476 -32.17 7.56 11.62
CA ASN A 476 -33.20 6.70 11.06
C ASN A 476 -33.64 5.64 12.09
N THR A 477 -34.48 6.06 13.05
CA THR A 477 -35.14 5.18 14.04
C THR A 477 -35.96 4.09 13.36
N LEU A 478 -36.46 4.31 12.13
CA LEU A 478 -37.11 3.28 11.32
C LEU A 478 -36.12 2.20 10.91
N TRP A 479 -34.92 2.55 10.42
CA TRP A 479 -33.87 1.58 10.10
C TRP A 479 -33.29 0.87 11.32
N LYS A 480 -33.19 1.54 12.49
CA LYS A 480 -32.87 0.87 13.77
C LYS A 480 -33.96 -0.13 14.17
N ARG A 481 -35.25 0.19 13.96
CA ARG A 481 -36.39 -0.73 14.19
C ARG A 481 -36.49 -1.84 13.16
N VAL A 482 -36.15 -1.57 11.89
CA VAL A 482 -36.10 -2.57 10.83
C VAL A 482 -34.93 -3.52 11.06
N LYS A 483 -33.73 -3.04 11.39
CA LYS A 483 -32.59 -3.90 11.78
C LYS A 483 -32.87 -4.69 13.05
N ALA A 484 -33.48 -4.09 14.07
CA ALA A 484 -33.89 -4.80 15.29
C ALA A 484 -34.98 -5.86 15.00
N GLY A 485 -35.96 -5.53 14.14
CA GLY A 485 -37.01 -6.46 13.73
C GLY A 485 -36.47 -7.60 12.86
N PHE A 486 -35.54 -7.31 11.95
CA PHE A 486 -34.88 -8.31 11.11
C PHE A 486 -33.96 -9.20 11.95
N SER A 487 -33.23 -8.63 12.90
CA SER A 487 -32.42 -9.36 13.89
C SER A 487 -33.30 -10.26 14.77
N LEU A 488 -34.48 -9.80 15.20
CA LEU A 488 -35.44 -10.63 15.94
C LEU A 488 -35.96 -11.80 15.09
N ILE A 489 -36.36 -11.53 13.84
CA ILE A 489 -36.85 -12.57 12.92
C ILE A 489 -35.76 -13.59 12.59
N LEU A 490 -34.53 -13.12 12.35
CA LEU A 490 -33.37 -13.97 12.06
C LEU A 490 -32.99 -14.83 13.27
N ASN A 491 -32.96 -14.25 14.47
CA ASN A 491 -32.70 -15.00 15.72
C ASN A 491 -33.79 -16.04 16.00
N VAL A 492 -35.08 -15.72 15.76
CA VAL A 492 -36.17 -16.69 15.88
C VAL A 492 -36.05 -17.82 14.84
N ALA A 493 -35.66 -17.49 13.61
CA ALA A 493 -35.41 -18.48 12.56
C ALA A 493 -34.22 -19.40 12.91
N ILE A 494 -33.12 -18.82 13.42
CA ILE A 494 -31.93 -19.57 13.86
C ILE A 494 -32.28 -20.49 15.05
N ILE A 495 -33.01 -19.98 16.06
CA ILE A 495 -33.48 -20.80 17.19
C ILE A 495 -34.40 -21.92 16.69
N GLY A 496 -35.28 -21.64 15.73
CA GLY A 496 -36.13 -22.64 15.08
C GLY A 496 -35.33 -23.73 14.38
N VAL A 497 -34.27 -23.37 13.64
CA VAL A 497 -33.37 -24.31 12.96
C VAL A 497 -32.54 -25.12 13.96
N ILE A 498 -32.06 -24.50 15.04
CA ILE A 498 -31.32 -25.19 16.11
C ILE A 498 -32.22 -26.19 16.82
N LEU A 499 -33.46 -25.82 17.16
CA LEU A 499 -34.43 -26.73 17.78
C LEU A 499 -34.82 -27.87 16.84
N LEU A 500 -34.99 -27.60 15.54
CA LEU A 500 -35.22 -28.65 14.53
C LEU A 500 -34.00 -29.58 14.41
N GLY A 501 -32.79 -29.01 14.45
CA GLY A 501 -31.53 -29.72 14.45
C GLY A 501 -31.36 -30.62 15.66
N ILE A 502 -31.73 -30.16 16.86
CA ILE A 502 -31.71 -30.95 18.09
C ILE A 502 -32.72 -32.11 18.02
N VAL A 503 -33.93 -31.87 17.49
CA VAL A 503 -34.94 -32.93 17.30
C VAL A 503 -34.46 -33.98 16.29
N VAL A 504 -33.87 -33.55 15.17
CA VAL A 504 -33.29 -34.47 14.16
C VAL A 504 -32.07 -35.21 14.72
N PHE A 505 -31.18 -34.52 15.44
CA PHE A 505 -29.98 -35.09 16.04
C PHE A 505 -30.34 -36.12 17.13
N CYS A 506 -31.32 -35.85 17.99
CA CYS A 506 -31.82 -36.80 18.98
C CYS A 506 -32.49 -38.02 18.32
N THR A 507 -33.07 -37.87 17.12
CA THR A 507 -33.68 -38.98 16.38
C THR A 507 -32.63 -39.85 15.65
N VAL A 508 -31.53 -39.23 15.19
CA VAL A 508 -30.48 -39.91 14.41
C VAL A 508 -29.38 -40.53 15.31
N ASN A 509 -29.17 -40.04 16.53
CA ASN A 509 -28.09 -40.54 17.41
C ASN A 509 -28.32 -41.91 18.07
N LYS A 510 -29.35 -42.67 17.65
CA LYS A 510 -29.53 -44.07 18.07
C LYS A 510 -28.79 -45.09 17.20
N SER A 511 -28.06 -44.66 16.17
CA SER A 511 -27.26 -45.57 15.35
C SER A 511 -26.08 -44.86 14.68
N ASN A 512 -24.88 -44.94 15.27
CA ASN A 512 -23.65 -45.33 14.55
C ASN A 512 -22.37 -45.21 15.40
N LYS A 513 -21.85 -46.37 15.79
CA LYS A 513 -20.42 -46.57 16.08
C LYS A 513 -19.70 -46.75 14.74
N ASN A 514 -19.23 -45.67 14.09
CA ASN A 514 -18.22 -45.75 13.02
C ASN A 514 -17.65 -44.38 12.57
N LYS A 515 -17.52 -43.38 13.46
CA LYS A 515 -17.01 -42.04 13.11
C LYS A 515 -15.47 -41.91 13.03
N ASN A 516 -14.70 -42.86 13.56
CA ASN A 516 -13.24 -42.70 13.66
C ASN A 516 -12.45 -43.06 12.38
N ARG A 517 -13.10 -43.53 11.31
CA ARG A 517 -12.42 -43.84 10.03
C ARG A 517 -12.47 -42.68 9.03
N PHE A 518 -13.51 -41.85 9.07
CA PHE A 518 -13.72 -40.74 8.14
C PHE A 518 -12.79 -39.54 8.41
N PHE A 519 -12.39 -39.32 9.66
CA PHE A 519 -11.48 -38.23 10.03
C PHE A 519 -10.00 -38.48 9.63
N LYS A 520 -9.58 -39.74 9.48
CA LYS A 520 -8.19 -40.06 9.11
C LYS A 520 -7.89 -39.98 7.61
N GLU A 521 -8.90 -40.10 6.74
CA GLU A 521 -8.72 -39.90 5.29
C GLU A 521 -8.73 -38.42 4.90
N LYS A 522 -9.49 -37.57 5.60
CA LYS A 522 -9.57 -36.13 5.32
C LYS A 522 -8.32 -35.34 5.71
N GLN A 523 -7.55 -35.81 6.69
CA GLN A 523 -6.26 -35.20 7.07
C GLN A 523 -5.19 -35.33 5.98
N LYS A 524 -5.29 -36.31 5.06
CA LYS A 524 -4.32 -36.45 3.96
C LYS A 524 -4.54 -35.48 2.80
N ASP A 525 -5.76 -34.96 2.64
CA ASP A 525 -6.06 -33.96 1.60
C ASP A 525 -5.74 -32.53 2.05
N ILE A 526 -5.69 -32.28 3.36
CA ILE A 526 -5.42 -30.94 3.94
C ILE A 526 -3.95 -30.53 3.77
N VAL A 527 -3.01 -31.48 3.71
CA VAL A 527 -1.57 -31.19 3.58
C VAL A 527 -1.18 -30.74 2.15
N LYS A 528 -2.05 -30.90 1.15
CA LYS A 528 -1.75 -30.53 -0.25
C LYS A 528 -2.18 -29.13 -0.69
N ASN A 529 -2.90 -28.37 0.14
CA ASN A 529 -3.44 -27.04 -0.21
C ASN A 529 -2.71 -25.86 0.44
N TYR A 530 -1.59 -26.10 1.14
CA TYR A 530 -0.86 -25.05 1.88
C TYR A 530 -0.15 -24.02 0.96
N ASP A 531 0.05 -24.32 -0.33
CA ASP A 531 0.81 -23.48 -1.26
C ASP A 531 -0.01 -22.37 -1.99
N SER A 532 -1.27 -22.13 -1.62
CA SER A 532 -2.16 -21.21 -2.39
C SER A 532 -2.71 -20.00 -1.63
N CYS A 533 -2.09 -19.59 -0.52
CA CYS A 533 -2.50 -18.42 0.27
C CYS A 533 -2.14 -17.05 -0.40
N THR A 534 -2.44 -16.86 -1.68
CA THR A 534 -2.08 -15.62 -2.42
C THR A 534 -3.21 -14.60 -2.55
N ASP A 535 -4.46 -14.97 -2.27
CA ASP A 535 -5.62 -14.06 -2.30
C ASP A 535 -6.07 -13.68 -0.89
N TYR A 536 -5.43 -12.65 -0.33
CA TYR A 536 -5.92 -11.94 0.86
C TYR A 536 -7.18 -11.16 0.50
N SER A 537 -8.31 -11.49 1.12
CA SER A 537 -9.52 -10.68 0.99
C SER A 537 -10.11 -10.38 2.36
N ASN A 538 -10.50 -9.11 2.56
CA ASN A 538 -11.21 -8.62 3.75
C ASN A 538 -12.47 -9.45 4.10
N ILE A 539 -13.01 -10.18 3.12
CA ILE A 539 -14.15 -11.10 3.26
C ILE A 539 -13.80 -12.29 4.19
N THR A 540 -12.57 -12.79 4.12
CA THR A 540 -12.10 -13.89 4.96
C THR A 540 -12.01 -13.48 6.42
N GLU A 541 -11.44 -12.30 6.70
CA GLU A 541 -11.32 -11.78 8.06
C GLU A 541 -12.69 -11.50 8.69
N GLY A 542 -13.64 -10.98 7.91
CA GLY A 542 -15.01 -10.76 8.39
C GLY A 542 -15.68 -12.02 8.94
N ILE A 543 -15.52 -13.16 8.26
CA ILE A 543 -16.08 -14.45 8.70
C ILE A 543 -15.41 -14.93 9.99
N VAL A 544 -14.08 -14.86 10.07
CA VAL A 544 -13.34 -15.29 11.27
C VAL A 544 -13.68 -14.38 12.45
N ARG A 545 -13.84 -13.07 12.20
CA ARG A 545 -14.26 -12.08 13.19
C ARG A 545 -15.65 -12.36 13.76
N GLU A 546 -16.61 -12.80 12.94
CA GLU A 546 -17.93 -13.21 13.45
C GLU A 546 -17.84 -14.42 14.40
N VAL A 547 -17.01 -15.41 14.06
CA VAL A 547 -16.76 -16.58 14.93
C VAL A 547 -16.08 -16.13 16.22
N PHE A 548 -15.05 -15.28 16.12
CA PHE A 548 -14.34 -14.73 17.27
C PHE A 548 -15.26 -13.96 18.22
N LEU A 549 -16.14 -13.10 17.71
CA LEU A 549 -17.09 -12.34 18.52
C LEU A 549 -18.08 -13.24 19.26
N LYS A 550 -18.52 -14.34 18.62
CA LYS A 550 -19.36 -15.34 19.30
C LYS A 550 -18.59 -16.03 20.42
N ASN A 551 -17.34 -16.38 20.18
CA ASN A 551 -16.44 -17.00 21.16
C ASN A 551 -16.19 -16.04 22.33
N LEU A 552 -16.05 -14.73 22.06
CA LEU A 552 -15.91 -13.69 23.07
C LEU A 552 -17.15 -13.58 23.98
N GLU A 553 -18.36 -13.72 23.43
CA GLU A 553 -19.59 -13.78 24.25
C GLU A 553 -19.68 -15.04 25.13
N GLU A 554 -19.07 -16.13 24.70
CA GLU A 554 -18.91 -17.33 25.53
C GLU A 554 -17.83 -17.15 26.59
N TYR A 555 -16.71 -16.50 26.26
CA TYR A 555 -15.63 -16.17 27.18
C TYR A 555 -16.09 -15.37 28.41
N LYS A 556 -17.10 -14.51 28.26
CA LYS A 556 -17.73 -13.76 29.36
C LYS A 556 -18.43 -14.66 30.39
N LYS A 557 -18.82 -15.89 30.03
CA LYS A 557 -19.54 -16.83 30.91
C LYS A 557 -18.57 -17.60 31.81
N ASP A 558 -19.04 -18.05 32.97
CA ASP A 558 -18.25 -18.94 33.85
C ASP A 558 -18.09 -20.31 33.21
N GLN A 559 -16.85 -20.73 32.94
CA GLN A 559 -16.54 -22.07 32.44
C GLN A 559 -15.13 -22.53 32.83
N TYR A 560 -14.82 -23.81 32.59
CA TYR A 560 -13.57 -24.44 33.06
C TYR A 560 -12.42 -24.40 32.03
N HIS A 561 -12.73 -24.23 30.73
CA HIS A 561 -11.77 -24.32 29.63
C HIS A 561 -11.87 -23.09 28.74
N TYR A 562 -11.11 -22.04 29.05
CA TYR A 562 -11.21 -20.76 28.35
C TYR A 562 -10.43 -20.69 27.04
N GLY A 563 -9.41 -21.54 26.86
CA GLY A 563 -8.68 -21.65 25.59
C GLY A 563 -9.54 -22.26 24.49
N ASP A 564 -10.14 -23.42 24.76
CA ASP A 564 -10.96 -24.19 23.81
C ASP A 564 -12.08 -23.38 23.13
N ILE A 565 -12.51 -22.27 23.74
CA ILE A 565 -13.50 -21.34 23.20
C ILE A 565 -13.01 -20.72 21.88
N PHE A 566 -11.72 -20.39 21.78
CA PHE A 566 -11.16 -19.70 20.62
C PHE A 566 -10.60 -20.65 19.55
N ASP A 567 -10.54 -21.96 19.81
CA ASP A 567 -10.01 -22.97 18.87
C ASP A 567 -10.73 -22.93 17.52
N GLU A 568 -12.05 -22.74 17.51
CA GLU A 568 -12.84 -22.65 16.28
C GLU A 568 -12.39 -21.45 15.42
N ALA A 569 -12.18 -20.28 16.05
CA ALA A 569 -11.76 -19.08 15.35
C ALA A 569 -10.33 -19.22 14.82
N ALA A 570 -9.41 -19.77 15.61
CA ALA A 570 -8.03 -19.97 15.21
C ALA A 570 -7.88 -21.01 14.08
N GLU A 571 -8.58 -22.14 14.17
CA GLU A 571 -8.59 -23.14 13.09
C GLU A 571 -9.25 -22.60 11.82
N GLU A 572 -10.32 -21.81 11.94
CA GLU A 572 -10.97 -21.19 10.80
C GLU A 572 -10.06 -20.13 10.14
N CYS A 573 -9.35 -19.34 10.96
CA CYS A 573 -8.35 -18.40 10.49
C CYS A 573 -7.23 -19.11 9.73
N LYS A 574 -6.65 -20.16 10.32
CA LYS A 574 -5.61 -20.99 9.71
C LYS A 574 -6.07 -21.63 8.41
N ARG A 575 -7.30 -22.15 8.37
CA ARG A 575 -7.91 -22.76 7.17
C ARG A 575 -8.09 -21.76 6.04
N LYS A 576 -8.28 -20.48 6.35
CA LYS A 576 -8.53 -19.42 5.38
C LYS A 576 -7.33 -18.50 5.15
N CYS A 577 -6.16 -18.84 5.71
CA CYS A 577 -4.95 -18.02 5.64
C CYS A 577 -5.15 -16.58 6.16
N CYS A 578 -5.95 -16.41 7.22
CA CYS A 578 -6.18 -15.12 7.86
C CYS A 578 -5.03 -14.77 8.83
N TRP A 579 -4.87 -13.49 9.16
CA TRP A 579 -3.98 -13.07 10.26
C TRP A 579 -4.83 -12.94 11.52
N MET A 580 -4.65 -13.89 12.45
CA MET A 580 -5.44 -13.90 13.67
C MET A 580 -5.24 -12.62 14.48
N GLU A 581 -4.04 -12.04 14.41
CA GLU A 581 -3.74 -10.74 15.02
C GLU A 581 -4.69 -9.65 14.48
N GLY A 582 -4.92 -9.53 13.17
CA GLY A 582 -5.87 -8.56 12.60
C GLY A 582 -7.34 -8.79 12.98
N VAL A 583 -7.69 -10.02 13.37
CA VAL A 583 -9.04 -10.35 13.86
C VAL A 583 -9.21 -9.95 15.33
N VAL A 584 -8.20 -10.22 16.15
CA VAL A 584 -8.20 -9.97 17.59
C VAL A 584 -7.90 -8.50 17.90
N ASN A 585 -7.13 -7.82 17.03
CA ASN A 585 -6.75 -6.43 17.19
C ASN A 585 -8.00 -5.54 17.20
N GLY A 586 -8.19 -4.80 18.29
CA GLY A 586 -9.41 -4.06 18.62
C GLY A 586 -10.35 -4.72 19.64
N TYR A 587 -10.05 -5.93 20.11
CA TYR A 587 -10.82 -6.63 21.15
C TYR A 587 -10.01 -7.01 22.40
N TYR A 588 -8.79 -6.48 22.54
CA TYR A 588 -7.96 -6.71 23.73
C TYR A 588 -8.59 -6.13 24.99
N ASP A 589 -9.17 -4.93 24.91
CA ASP A 589 -9.97 -4.33 25.98
C ASP A 589 -11.10 -5.25 26.43
N ASP A 590 -11.86 -5.80 25.49
CA ASP A 590 -12.96 -6.70 25.79
C ASP A 590 -12.48 -8.01 26.43
N LEU A 591 -11.36 -8.57 25.96
CA LEU A 591 -10.76 -9.73 26.60
C LEU A 591 -10.33 -9.37 28.03
N ALA A 592 -9.63 -8.26 28.22
CA ALA A 592 -9.06 -7.83 29.50
C ALA A 592 -10.11 -7.50 30.55
N VAL A 593 -11.14 -6.72 30.20
CA VAL A 593 -12.22 -6.31 31.12
C VAL A 593 -13.07 -7.49 31.58
N ASN A 594 -13.11 -8.59 30.82
CA ASN A 594 -13.90 -9.78 31.15
C ASN A 594 -13.08 -10.90 31.81
N ILE A 595 -11.82 -10.63 32.17
CA ILE A 595 -10.98 -11.57 32.92
C ILE A 595 -11.53 -11.75 34.33
N LYS A 596 -11.54 -13.00 34.80
CA LYS A 596 -11.82 -13.37 36.20
C LYS A 596 -10.58 -13.87 36.92
N SER A 597 -9.55 -14.27 36.17
CA SER A 597 -8.25 -14.70 36.68
C SER A 597 -7.19 -14.65 35.59
N ASN A 598 -5.92 -14.44 35.95
CA ASN A 598 -4.82 -14.44 34.97
C ASN A 598 -4.79 -15.72 34.13
N LYS A 599 -5.09 -16.87 34.76
CA LYS A 599 -5.16 -18.16 34.07
C LYS A 599 -6.19 -18.15 32.93
N GLN A 600 -7.35 -17.53 33.11
CA GLN A 600 -8.37 -17.43 32.07
C GLN A 600 -7.85 -16.67 30.85
N PHE A 601 -7.16 -15.55 31.05
CA PHE A 601 -6.57 -14.79 29.95
C PHE A 601 -5.47 -15.59 29.26
N LEU A 602 -4.53 -16.14 30.03
CA LEU A 602 -3.41 -16.92 29.51
C LEU A 602 -3.89 -18.13 28.70
N ASP A 603 -4.93 -18.83 29.15
CA ASP A 603 -5.49 -19.96 28.41
C ASP A 603 -6.17 -19.51 27.12
N ALA A 604 -6.84 -18.35 27.09
CA ALA A 604 -7.43 -17.80 25.88
C ALA A 604 -6.37 -17.35 24.85
N VAL A 605 -5.35 -16.61 25.28
CA VAL A 605 -4.35 -16.05 24.35
C VAL A 605 -3.35 -17.07 23.82
N LYS A 606 -3.14 -18.19 24.51
CA LYS A 606 -2.32 -19.32 24.00
C LYS A 606 -2.80 -19.84 22.66
N VAL A 607 -4.09 -19.74 22.37
CA VAL A 607 -4.67 -20.22 21.11
C VAL A 607 -4.25 -19.36 19.92
N PHE A 608 -3.79 -18.14 20.18
CA PHE A 608 -3.44 -17.18 19.14
C PHE A 608 -2.01 -17.35 18.60
N ASP A 609 -1.13 -18.11 19.26
CA ASP A 609 0.28 -18.39 18.89
C ASP A 609 1.20 -17.16 18.64
N PHE A 610 0.66 -15.93 18.52
CA PHE A 610 1.43 -14.70 18.24
C PHE A 610 1.63 -13.82 19.48
N LEU A 611 0.94 -14.10 20.60
CA LEU A 611 1.12 -13.39 21.87
C LEU A 611 2.04 -14.20 22.78
N ASP A 612 3.03 -13.54 23.37
CA ASP A 612 3.90 -14.11 24.39
C ASP A 612 3.77 -13.35 25.72
N PRO A 613 2.67 -13.57 26.46
CA PRO A 613 2.42 -12.87 27.72
C PRO A 613 3.40 -13.32 28.81
N LYS A 614 3.93 -12.35 29.56
CA LYS A 614 4.70 -12.56 30.78
C LYS A 614 3.85 -12.26 32.00
N VAL A 615 4.14 -12.93 33.11
CA VAL A 615 3.36 -12.84 34.35
C VAL A 615 4.31 -12.71 35.53
N ALA A 616 4.21 -11.61 36.26
CA ALA A 616 4.92 -11.38 37.50
C ALA A 616 4.22 -10.26 38.30
N ASP A 617 4.53 -10.16 39.58
CA ASP A 617 4.16 -9.04 40.46
C ASP A 617 5.11 -7.85 40.18
N ILE A 618 4.73 -6.98 39.25
CA ILE A 618 5.55 -5.88 38.70
C ILE A 618 5.31 -4.54 39.39
N ASP A 619 4.37 -4.43 40.33
CA ASP A 619 4.21 -3.26 41.21
C ASP A 619 4.28 -3.58 42.72
N ASN A 620 4.51 -4.84 43.09
CA ASN A 620 4.68 -5.34 44.45
C ASN A 620 3.44 -5.17 45.33
N ASP A 621 2.25 -5.31 44.72
CA ASP A 621 0.97 -5.32 45.44
C ASP A 621 0.59 -6.73 45.96
N GLY A 622 1.33 -7.76 45.54
CA GLY A 622 1.17 -9.16 45.93
C GLY A 622 0.28 -10.00 45.02
N GLU A 623 -0.33 -9.40 44.00
CA GLU A 623 -0.96 -10.09 42.87
C GLU A 623 0.05 -10.18 41.70
N ASN A 624 -0.30 -10.82 40.59
CA ASN A 624 0.57 -10.79 39.41
C ASN A 624 -0.17 -10.07 38.30
N GLU A 625 0.57 -9.30 37.51
CA GLU A 625 0.06 -8.64 36.32
C GLU A 625 0.39 -9.49 35.11
N ILE A 626 -0.28 -9.21 33.98
CA ILE A 626 0.04 -9.81 32.70
C ILE A 626 0.57 -8.74 31.76
N VAL A 627 1.79 -8.94 31.25
CA VAL A 627 2.45 -8.02 30.33
C VAL A 627 2.60 -8.67 28.96
N PHE A 628 2.18 -7.99 27.90
CA PHE A 628 2.37 -8.46 26.52
C PHE A 628 2.49 -7.29 25.54
N VAL A 629 2.96 -7.58 24.33
CA VAL A 629 3.11 -6.59 23.26
C VAL A 629 2.16 -6.95 22.12
N THR A 630 1.51 -5.93 21.54
CA THR A 630 0.70 -6.06 20.33
C THR A 630 1.22 -5.08 19.27
N THR A 631 0.95 -5.37 18.00
CA THR A 631 1.20 -4.42 16.90
C THR A 631 -0.10 -3.76 16.46
N ASP A 632 -0.09 -2.45 16.23
CA ASP A 632 -1.23 -1.77 15.60
C ASP A 632 -1.18 -2.03 14.09
N ILE A 633 -1.66 -3.19 13.67
CA ILE A 633 -1.68 -3.61 12.26
C ILE A 633 -2.45 -2.61 11.37
N LEU A 634 -3.45 -1.90 11.91
CA LEU A 634 -4.30 -1.02 11.11
C LEU A 634 -3.59 0.28 10.74
N ASN A 635 -2.77 0.81 11.66
CA ASN A 635 -1.99 2.02 11.42
C ASN A 635 -0.54 1.73 11.01
N ASN A 636 -0.06 0.51 11.25
CA ASN A 636 1.27 0.00 10.89
C ASN A 636 2.45 0.83 11.44
N ASP A 637 2.20 1.68 12.43
CA ASP A 637 3.14 2.70 12.88
C ASP A 637 3.49 2.57 14.37
N PHE A 638 2.83 1.70 15.14
CA PHE A 638 3.04 1.59 16.58
C PHE A 638 2.99 0.16 17.12
N ILE A 639 3.81 -0.12 18.14
CA ILE A 639 3.64 -1.23 19.08
C ILE A 639 3.00 -0.73 20.36
N VAL A 640 2.23 -1.59 21.02
CA VAL A 640 1.55 -1.27 22.28
C VAL A 640 2.00 -2.26 23.35
N ILE A 641 2.61 -1.76 24.42
CA ILE A 641 2.78 -2.54 25.65
C ILE A 641 1.47 -2.52 26.40
N ASN A 642 0.99 -3.70 26.72
CA ASN A 642 -0.26 -3.95 27.43
C ASN A 642 0.07 -4.53 28.81
N VAL A 643 -0.46 -3.91 29.87
CA VAL A 643 -0.41 -4.43 31.24
C VAL A 643 -1.83 -4.65 31.73
N ILE A 644 -2.13 -5.87 32.14
CA ILE A 644 -3.39 -6.21 32.80
C ILE A 644 -3.13 -6.35 34.29
N ASP A 645 -3.78 -5.50 35.06
CA ASP A 645 -3.63 -5.38 36.52
C ASP A 645 -5.00 -5.45 37.20
N LYS A 646 -5.07 -6.02 38.40
CA LYS A 646 -6.28 -6.17 39.21
C LYS A 646 -6.39 -5.05 40.24
N ILE A 647 -6.93 -3.91 39.80
CA ILE A 647 -7.09 -2.70 40.61
C ILE A 647 -8.47 -2.68 41.27
N GLU A 648 -8.54 -2.60 42.60
CA GLU A 648 -9.80 -2.53 43.37
C GLU A 648 -10.77 -3.70 43.12
N SER A 649 -10.23 -4.90 42.82
CA SER A 649 -10.97 -6.12 42.44
C SER A 649 -11.46 -6.18 40.99
N GLU A 650 -11.13 -5.19 40.17
CA GLU A 650 -11.44 -5.17 38.73
C GLU A 650 -10.15 -5.27 37.92
N PHE A 651 -10.16 -6.09 36.86
CA PHE A 651 -9.04 -6.12 35.92
C PHE A 651 -9.11 -4.89 35.01
N LYS A 652 -7.98 -4.19 34.88
CA LYS A 652 -7.82 -3.02 34.01
C LYS A 652 -6.69 -3.29 33.02
N LEU A 653 -6.90 -2.88 31.77
CA LEU A 653 -5.87 -2.84 30.75
C LEU A 653 -5.23 -1.45 30.74
N LEU A 654 -3.92 -1.40 30.81
CA LEU A 654 -3.12 -0.20 30.65
C LEU A 654 -2.24 -0.36 29.42
N GLU A 655 -2.24 0.67 28.58
CA GLU A 655 -1.54 0.67 27.31
C GLU A 655 -0.48 1.77 27.25
N LYS A 656 0.68 1.45 26.68
CA LYS A 656 1.69 2.45 26.30
C LYS A 656 2.16 2.20 24.87
N LYS A 657 1.96 3.21 24.02
CA LYS A 657 2.30 3.16 22.60
C LYS A 657 3.75 3.59 22.37
N PHE A 658 4.39 2.96 21.39
CA PHE A 658 5.71 3.28 20.89
C PHE A 658 5.70 3.24 19.35
N ASP A 659 6.36 4.19 18.68
CA ASP A 659 6.36 4.38 17.21
C ASP A 659 7.18 3.30 16.43
N PHE A 660 6.69 2.05 16.35
CA PHE A 660 7.46 0.90 15.83
C PHE A 660 6.65 -0.23 15.19
N TYR A 661 7.35 -1.14 14.50
CA TYR A 661 6.75 -2.20 13.69
C TYR A 661 6.59 -3.54 14.40
N SER A 662 7.49 -3.90 15.32
CA SER A 662 7.44 -5.18 16.04
C SER A 662 8.18 -5.08 17.36
N GLY A 663 7.75 -5.90 18.34
CA GLY A 663 8.41 -5.96 19.62
C GLY A 663 8.16 -7.25 20.39
N HIS A 664 9.00 -7.46 21.40
CA HIS A 664 8.96 -8.57 22.34
C HIS A 664 9.21 -8.04 23.75
N VAL A 665 8.64 -8.70 24.75
CA VAL A 665 8.77 -8.29 26.15
C VAL A 665 9.37 -9.39 27.03
N GLU A 666 10.28 -9.00 27.91
CA GLU A 666 10.81 -9.80 28.99
C GLU A 666 10.57 -9.10 30.33
N LEU A 667 10.61 -9.86 31.43
CA LEU A 667 10.54 -9.34 32.80
C LEU A 667 11.81 -9.74 33.54
N ALA A 668 12.52 -8.77 34.12
CA ALA A 668 13.70 -9.03 34.94
C ALA A 668 13.90 -7.92 35.98
N ASP A 669 14.39 -8.27 37.16
CA ASP A 669 14.81 -7.31 38.19
C ASP A 669 16.17 -6.71 37.80
N LEU A 670 16.16 -5.44 37.38
CA LEU A 670 17.34 -4.67 37.01
C LEU A 670 17.74 -3.64 38.08
N THR A 671 16.90 -3.44 39.10
CA THR A 671 17.09 -2.39 40.13
C THR A 671 17.42 -2.93 41.52
N SER A 672 17.46 -4.27 41.65
CA SER A 672 17.71 -5.02 42.88
C SER A 672 16.76 -4.63 44.01
N ASP A 673 15.51 -4.32 43.64
CA ASP A 673 14.44 -3.99 44.57
C ASP A 673 13.37 -5.08 44.64
N ILE A 674 13.66 -6.26 44.05
CA ILE A 674 12.81 -7.44 43.88
C ILE A 674 11.59 -7.26 42.95
N ILE A 675 11.37 -6.06 42.43
CA ILE A 675 10.28 -5.75 41.49
C ILE A 675 10.84 -5.89 40.06
N PRO A 676 10.33 -6.82 39.24
CA PRO A 676 10.81 -6.96 37.89
C PRO A 676 10.40 -5.78 37.02
N GLU A 677 11.35 -5.23 36.26
CA GLU A 677 11.10 -4.27 35.21
C GLU A 677 10.59 -4.95 33.92
N ILE A 678 9.86 -4.17 33.12
CA ILE A 678 9.39 -4.55 31.79
C ILE A 678 10.46 -4.16 30.77
N ILE A 679 11.06 -5.16 30.12
CA ILE A 679 12.08 -4.96 29.09
C ILE A 679 11.44 -5.14 27.73
N LEU A 680 11.32 -4.06 26.97
CA LEU A 680 10.78 -4.06 25.62
C LEU A 680 11.92 -4.05 24.61
N TYR A 681 12.02 -5.12 23.81
CA TYR A 681 12.88 -5.16 22.62
C TYR A 681 12.02 -4.84 21.40
N TYR A 682 12.39 -3.87 20.58
CA TYR A 682 11.54 -3.45 19.46
C TYR A 682 12.33 -2.98 18.25
N SER A 683 11.80 -3.19 17.05
CA SER A 683 12.52 -2.97 15.78
C SER A 683 11.99 -1.79 14.98
N TYR A 684 12.89 -0.96 14.47
CA TYR A 684 12.61 -0.01 13.37
C TYR A 684 12.71 -0.69 11.97
N GLY A 685 12.66 -2.03 11.93
CA GLY A 685 12.90 -2.79 10.71
C GLY A 685 14.36 -2.63 10.26
N ARG A 686 14.57 -1.99 9.10
CA ARG A 686 15.93 -1.85 8.52
C ARG A 686 16.89 -0.98 9.34
N TRP A 687 16.38 -0.19 10.28
CA TRP A 687 17.18 0.76 11.05
C TRP A 687 17.73 0.19 12.36
N GLY A 688 17.43 -1.07 12.67
CA GLY A 688 17.93 -1.77 13.84
C GLY A 688 16.87 -2.00 14.90
N ASP A 689 17.26 -2.80 15.88
CA ASP A 689 16.48 -3.09 17.07
C ASP A 689 16.87 -2.11 18.18
N ASN A 690 15.98 -1.90 19.13
CA ASN A 690 16.14 -1.02 20.27
C ASN A 690 15.71 -1.77 21.53
N ILE A 691 16.06 -1.19 22.66
CA ILE A 691 15.63 -1.66 23.97
C ILE A 691 15.07 -0.49 24.77
N ALA A 692 13.94 -0.69 25.44
CA ALA A 692 13.44 0.18 26.48
C ALA A 692 13.20 -0.63 27.76
N VAL A 693 13.42 0.00 28.91
CA VAL A 693 13.09 -0.56 30.22
C VAL A 693 12.03 0.33 30.85
N LEU A 694 10.95 -0.29 31.30
CA LEU A 694 9.85 0.36 31.97
C LEU A 694 9.65 -0.15 33.38
N GLN A 695 9.26 0.76 34.26
CA GLN A 695 8.71 0.44 35.57
C GLN A 695 7.20 0.61 35.57
N TYR A 696 6.52 -0.32 36.22
CA TYR A 696 5.09 -0.24 36.47
C TYR A 696 4.87 0.17 37.92
N LYS A 697 4.35 1.39 38.14
CA LYS A 697 4.18 1.92 39.49
C LYS A 697 2.99 2.87 39.55
N ASN A 698 2.18 2.73 40.58
CA ASN A 698 0.96 3.52 40.77
C ASN A 698 0.04 3.47 39.53
N HIS A 699 -0.07 2.29 38.92
CA HIS A 699 -0.86 2.06 37.70
C HIS A 699 -0.43 2.93 36.51
N ASN A 700 0.87 3.19 36.39
CA ASN A 700 1.46 3.93 35.28
C ASN A 700 2.75 3.25 34.78
N LEU A 701 2.97 3.30 33.47
CA LEU A 701 4.16 2.79 32.80
C LEU A 701 5.18 3.92 32.60
N GLU A 702 6.20 3.96 33.43
CA GLU A 702 7.30 4.93 33.35
C GLU A 702 8.47 4.34 32.55
N GLU A 703 8.95 5.04 31.52
CA GLU A 703 10.16 4.62 30.80
C GLU A 703 11.38 5.15 31.55
N ILE A 704 12.22 4.24 32.04
CA ILE A 704 13.42 4.56 32.82
C ILE A 704 14.72 4.30 32.06
N PHE A 705 14.64 3.68 30.88
CA PHE A 705 15.75 3.52 29.95
C PHE A 705 15.26 3.37 28.53
N ASN A 706 16.01 3.91 27.58
CA ASN A 706 15.79 3.71 26.16
C ASN A 706 17.10 3.87 25.40
N ASN A 707 17.44 2.89 24.57
CA ASN A 707 18.58 2.96 23.68
C ASN A 707 18.20 2.52 22.27
N GLY A 708 18.13 3.51 21.37
CA GLY A 708 17.99 3.30 19.93
C GLY A 708 19.18 3.73 19.10
N LYS A 709 20.39 3.65 19.66
CA LYS A 709 21.62 4.13 18.99
C LYS A 709 22.29 3.07 18.12
N PHE A 710 21.81 1.82 18.11
CA PHE A 710 22.48 0.69 17.49
C PHE A 710 21.69 0.09 16.34
N ILE A 711 22.42 -0.32 15.30
CA ILE A 711 21.93 -1.17 14.21
C ILE A 711 22.37 -2.59 14.50
N PHE A 712 21.41 -3.52 14.43
CA PHE A 712 21.59 -4.94 14.76
C PHE A 712 22.25 -5.15 16.13
N PRO A 713 21.71 -4.56 17.23
CA PRO A 713 22.26 -4.80 18.55
C PRO A 713 22.04 -6.24 19.02
N GLU A 714 23.03 -6.75 19.72
CA GLU A 714 22.94 -7.88 20.63
C GLU A 714 22.74 -7.30 22.04
N PHE A 715 21.65 -7.69 22.70
CA PHE A 715 21.37 -7.31 24.07
C PHE A 715 21.75 -8.45 25.01
N THR A 716 22.34 -8.15 26.16
CA THR A 716 22.61 -9.12 27.22
C THR A 716 22.35 -8.47 28.57
N LEU A 717 21.70 -9.22 29.45
CA LEU A 717 21.46 -8.83 30.84
C LEU A 717 22.36 -9.69 31.72
N SER A 718 23.30 -9.07 32.41
CA SER A 718 24.27 -9.75 33.28
C SER A 718 24.75 -8.81 34.37
N ASP A 719 25.05 -9.34 35.55
CA ASP A 719 25.77 -8.63 36.62
C ASP A 719 27.29 -8.67 36.30
N GLU A 720 27.73 -7.78 35.41
CA GLU A 720 29.10 -7.71 34.89
C GLU A 720 30.12 -7.33 35.98
N ASN A 721 29.70 -6.52 36.96
CA ASN A 721 30.60 -6.04 38.01
C ASN A 721 30.45 -6.77 39.36
N ASN A 722 29.52 -7.73 39.47
CA ASN A 722 29.21 -8.53 40.65
C ASN A 722 28.72 -7.71 41.86
N ASN A 723 27.95 -6.65 41.64
CA ASN A 723 27.36 -5.84 42.71
C ASN A 723 25.91 -6.24 43.05
N GLY A 724 25.35 -7.24 42.36
CA GLY A 724 23.98 -7.70 42.54
C GLY A 724 22.92 -6.90 41.77
N LEU A 725 23.33 -6.00 40.88
CA LEU A 725 22.48 -5.33 39.88
C LEU A 725 22.77 -5.93 38.51
N ALA A 726 21.74 -6.25 37.74
CA ALA A 726 21.93 -6.67 36.35
C ALA A 726 22.13 -5.44 35.46
N GLU A 727 23.22 -5.40 34.70
CA GLU A 727 23.45 -4.37 33.69
C GLU A 727 22.86 -4.74 32.33
N VAL A 728 22.50 -3.70 31.58
CA VAL A 728 22.11 -3.81 30.18
C VAL A 728 23.33 -3.61 29.30
N LYS A 729 23.82 -4.70 28.73
CA LYS A 729 24.92 -4.69 27.76
C LYS A 729 24.36 -4.70 26.34
N ILE A 730 24.80 -3.72 25.55
CA ILE A 730 24.37 -3.53 24.16
C ILE A 730 25.60 -3.58 23.26
N ARG A 731 25.62 -4.51 22.31
CA ARG A 731 26.72 -4.65 21.35
C ARG A 731 26.18 -4.60 19.93
N GLY A 732 26.61 -3.63 19.13
CA GLY A 732 26.10 -3.50 17.77
C GLY A 732 26.87 -2.47 16.96
N ARG A 733 26.27 -1.99 15.88
CA ARG A 733 26.81 -0.89 15.08
C ARG A 733 26.17 0.42 15.50
N GLN A 734 26.91 1.30 16.15
CA GLN A 734 26.36 2.57 16.61
C GLN A 734 26.20 3.55 15.43
N PHE A 735 25.12 4.33 15.42
CA PHE A 735 25.01 5.50 14.54
C PHE A 735 26.07 6.54 14.96
N GLY A 736 26.91 6.98 14.01
CA GLY A 736 27.87 8.04 14.26
C GLY A 736 27.20 9.31 14.83
N ILE A 737 27.89 9.98 15.76
CA ILE A 737 27.39 11.10 16.58
C ILE A 737 27.31 12.38 15.72
N ASN A 738 26.47 12.43 14.68
CA ASN A 738 25.91 13.69 14.15
C ASN A 738 24.86 13.45 13.05
N PRO A 739 23.56 13.49 13.37
CA PRO A 739 22.51 13.57 12.36
C PRO A 739 22.29 15.05 12.00
N VAL A 740 23.28 15.70 11.37
CA VAL A 740 23.08 17.02 10.74
C VAL A 740 23.25 16.85 9.25
N GLY A 741 22.18 16.38 8.61
CA GLY A 741 22.06 16.24 7.16
C GLY A 741 21.59 14.83 6.77
N ASP A 742 20.48 14.76 6.05
CA ASP A 742 19.82 13.53 5.57
C ASP A 742 20.64 12.72 4.54
N GLU A 743 21.94 12.97 4.41
CA GLU A 743 22.80 12.38 3.38
C GLU A 743 23.96 11.60 4.02
N CYS A 744 23.88 10.26 3.95
CA CYS A 744 24.91 9.25 4.32
C CYS A 744 24.93 8.73 5.78
N SER A 745 23.77 8.41 6.37
CA SER A 745 23.68 7.60 7.60
C SER A 745 24.15 6.14 7.44
N ALA A 746 24.46 5.68 6.22
CA ALA A 746 24.99 4.34 5.93
C ALA A 746 26.53 4.22 5.99
N CYS A 747 27.24 5.33 6.26
CA CYS A 747 28.65 5.45 5.86
C CYS A 747 29.64 5.41 7.04
N HIS A 748 29.17 5.62 8.29
CA HIS A 748 30.01 5.63 9.49
C HIS A 748 29.35 4.84 10.64
N HIS A 749 29.40 3.52 10.55
CA HIS A 749 29.02 2.62 11.64
C HIS A 749 30.27 2.12 12.35
N THR A 750 30.46 2.53 13.60
CA THR A 750 31.48 1.94 14.46
C THR A 750 30.84 0.82 15.26
N LYS A 751 31.44 -0.37 15.26
CA LYS A 751 30.96 -1.42 16.16
C LYS A 751 31.30 -0.98 17.58
N ALA A 752 30.30 -0.90 18.45
CA ALA A 752 30.48 -0.49 19.84
C ALA A 752 29.82 -1.50 20.78
N GLU A 753 30.29 -1.52 22.01
CA GLU A 753 29.68 -2.18 23.16
C GLU A 753 29.50 -1.12 24.24
N GLU A 754 28.28 -0.98 24.73
CA GLU A 754 27.92 -0.11 25.85
C GLU A 754 27.34 -0.96 26.97
N ILE A 755 27.70 -0.66 28.22
CA ILE A 755 27.16 -1.31 29.42
C ILE A 755 26.51 -0.22 30.27
N TYR A 756 25.24 -0.43 30.59
CA TYR A 756 24.41 0.49 31.35
C TYR A 756 23.99 -0.14 32.67
N GLU A 757 24.13 0.60 33.77
CA GLU A 757 23.72 0.19 35.11
C GLU A 757 22.67 1.13 35.68
N TYR A 758 21.71 0.60 36.43
CA TYR A 758 20.67 1.41 37.07
C TYR A 758 21.21 2.23 38.25
N GLU A 759 20.98 3.54 38.22
CA GLU A 759 21.31 4.46 39.31
C GLU A 759 20.05 4.89 40.07
N ARG A 760 19.89 4.36 41.29
CA ARG A 760 18.68 4.56 42.13
C ARG A 760 18.36 6.01 42.43
N ASP A 761 19.36 6.87 42.57
CA ASP A 761 19.19 8.30 42.84
C ASP A 761 18.70 9.10 41.62
N LYS A 762 18.95 8.59 40.41
CA LYS A 762 18.48 9.18 39.15
C LYS A 762 17.18 8.57 38.63
N ASN A 763 16.77 7.42 39.16
CA ASN A 763 15.68 6.61 38.61
C ASN A 763 15.89 6.32 37.12
N ASN A 764 17.14 6.05 36.72
CA ASN A 764 17.54 5.91 35.32
C ASN A 764 18.83 5.09 35.20
N PHE A 765 19.09 4.54 34.03
CA PHE A 765 20.34 3.84 33.72
C PHE A 765 21.43 4.82 33.28
N SER A 766 22.64 4.61 33.79
CA SER A 766 23.83 5.37 33.42
C SER A 766 24.83 4.48 32.71
N LEU A 767 25.51 5.05 31.71
CA LEU A 767 26.57 4.37 30.97
C LEU A 767 27.80 4.21 31.87
N ILE A 768 28.16 2.96 32.20
CA ILE A 768 29.32 2.66 33.04
C ILE A 768 30.53 2.19 32.24
N SER A 769 30.31 1.64 31.04
CA SER A 769 31.39 1.23 30.14
C SER A 769 31.03 1.43 28.68
N GLN A 770 31.97 1.92 27.87
CA GLN A 770 31.85 1.99 26.42
C GLN A 770 33.15 1.53 25.77
N LYS A 771 33.05 0.59 24.83
CA LYS A 771 34.17 0.06 24.05
C LYS A 771 33.84 0.15 22.57
N TYR A 772 34.76 0.70 21.78
CA TYR A 772 34.66 0.71 20.32
C TYR A 772 35.55 -0.39 19.74
N PHE A 773 35.04 -1.11 18.74
CA PHE A 773 35.77 -2.15 18.01
C PHE A 773 36.11 -1.65 16.60
N GLY A 774 37.40 -1.69 16.25
CA GLY A 774 37.93 -1.33 14.93
C GLY A 774 38.60 0.04 14.88
N ILE A 775 39.70 0.14 14.13
CA ILE A 775 40.62 1.30 14.09
C ILE A 775 40.00 2.52 13.38
N SER A 776 39.06 2.34 12.45
CA SER A 776 38.67 3.43 11.53
C SER A 776 37.57 4.37 12.04
N GLY A 777 36.92 4.08 13.18
CA GLY A 777 35.82 4.91 13.69
C GLY A 777 36.31 5.96 14.67
N ALA A 778 36.80 5.50 15.82
CA ALA A 778 37.33 6.35 16.89
C ALA A 778 38.50 7.23 16.42
N LEU A 779 39.37 6.74 15.53
CA LEU A 779 40.48 7.51 15.00
C LEU A 779 39.99 8.64 14.07
N TYR A 780 38.94 8.40 13.28
CA TYR A 780 38.43 9.38 12.31
C TYR A 780 37.67 10.52 12.98
N ASP A 781 36.85 10.20 13.99
CA ASP A 781 36.12 11.20 14.79
C ASP A 781 37.07 12.00 15.67
N ALA A 782 38.04 11.35 16.33
CA ALA A 782 39.08 12.04 17.10
C ALA A 782 39.89 12.99 16.20
N ILE A 783 40.24 12.58 14.97
CA ILE A 783 40.92 13.45 14.01
C ILE A 783 40.04 14.62 13.55
N GLY A 784 38.74 14.39 13.33
CA GLY A 784 37.78 15.43 12.96
C GLY A 784 37.61 16.50 14.05
N GLU A 785 37.46 16.07 15.31
CA GLU A 785 37.30 16.97 16.45
C GLU A 785 38.59 17.71 16.81
N ILE A 786 39.75 17.02 16.79
CA ILE A 786 41.08 17.64 16.97
C ILE A 786 41.35 18.68 15.88
N LYS A 787 40.87 18.48 14.65
CA LYS A 787 40.98 19.45 13.56
C LYS A 787 40.12 20.70 13.78
N SER A 788 39.01 20.59 14.51
CA SER A 788 38.10 21.71 14.81
C SER A 788 38.47 22.50 16.07
N GLN A 789 39.02 21.84 17.10
CA GLN A 789 39.35 22.45 18.40
C GLN A 789 40.86 22.63 18.64
N GLY A 790 41.70 22.10 17.74
CA GLY A 790 43.16 22.13 17.88
C GLY A 790 43.66 21.38 19.12
N LYS A 791 44.84 21.77 19.63
CA LYS A 791 45.51 21.14 20.80
C LYS A 791 44.74 21.25 22.12
N SER A 792 43.57 21.89 22.14
CA SER A 792 42.76 22.09 23.35
C SER A 792 41.72 20.99 23.61
N HIS A 793 41.70 19.94 22.79
CA HIS A 793 40.74 18.85 22.88
C HIS A 793 40.91 18.01 24.17
N ARG A 794 39.80 17.71 24.84
CA ARG A 794 39.76 17.03 26.15
C ARG A 794 40.40 15.63 26.17
N LEU A 795 40.30 14.86 25.08
CA LEU A 795 40.97 13.55 24.97
C LEU A 795 42.51 13.64 24.99
N LEU A 796 43.10 14.78 24.59
CA LEU A 796 44.55 15.00 24.66
C LEU A 796 45.01 15.49 26.04
N SER A 797 44.11 16.14 26.80
CA SER A 797 44.36 16.58 28.18
C SER A 797 44.16 15.47 29.21
N ASP A 798 43.26 14.52 28.93
CA ASP A 798 42.91 13.41 29.83
C ASP A 798 43.77 12.15 29.57
N TRP A 799 44.79 12.24 28.70
CA TRP A 799 45.74 11.16 28.43
C TRP A 799 46.60 10.88 29.68
N PRO A 800 46.67 9.63 30.18
CA PRO A 800 47.41 9.33 31.40
C PRO A 800 48.88 9.77 31.31
N ASP A 801 49.40 10.43 32.36
CA ASP A 801 50.77 10.98 32.40
C ASP A 801 51.85 9.92 32.15
N GLU A 802 51.57 8.66 32.44
CA GLU A 802 52.47 7.52 32.21
C GLU A 802 52.63 7.14 30.73
N ASN A 803 51.74 7.62 29.84
CA ASN A 803 51.81 7.37 28.39
C ASN A 803 52.13 8.64 27.59
N GLN A 804 52.75 9.63 28.23
CA GLN A 804 53.03 10.95 27.65
C GLN A 804 54.04 10.87 26.49
N GLU A 805 55.01 9.95 26.54
CA GLU A 805 55.95 9.70 25.44
C GLU A 805 55.28 9.08 24.20
N GLU A 806 54.30 8.18 24.37
CA GLU A 806 53.53 7.62 23.25
C GLU A 806 52.62 8.67 22.61
N ARG A 807 51.95 9.50 23.42
CA ARG A 807 51.15 10.62 22.94
C ARG A 807 52.01 11.59 22.12
N ASP A 808 53.16 11.98 22.65
CA ASP A 808 54.04 12.95 22.00
C ASP A 808 54.75 12.34 20.77
N TYR A 809 55.04 11.04 20.78
CA TYR A 809 55.53 10.30 19.60
C TYR A 809 54.47 10.26 18.48
N PHE A 810 53.22 9.93 18.82
CA PHE A 810 52.09 9.89 17.90
C PHE A 810 51.81 11.26 17.29
N LEU A 811 51.71 12.31 18.12
CA LEU A 811 51.50 13.69 17.67
C LEU A 811 52.66 14.24 16.84
N LYS A 812 53.90 13.77 17.06
CA LYS A 812 55.07 14.18 16.28
C LYS A 812 55.11 13.55 14.88
N LYS A 813 54.52 12.35 14.69
CA LYS A 813 54.43 11.70 13.38
C LYS A 813 53.27 12.22 12.53
N ILE A 814 52.21 12.68 13.15
CA ILE A 814 51.05 13.25 12.46
C ILE A 814 51.37 14.72 12.15
N ASN A 815 51.83 15.02 10.94
CA ASN A 815 52.12 16.40 10.54
C ASN A 815 50.81 17.16 10.25
N ILE A 816 50.25 17.79 11.29
CA ILE A 816 48.94 18.47 11.26
C ILE A 816 48.93 19.65 10.25
N ASP A 817 50.10 20.19 9.89
CA ASP A 817 50.22 21.35 9.01
C ASP A 817 50.07 21.03 7.51
N ASN A 818 50.01 19.76 7.12
CA ASN A 818 49.81 19.36 5.73
C ASN A 818 48.74 18.26 5.58
N PRO A 819 47.45 18.64 5.40
CA PRO A 819 46.32 17.72 5.46
C PRO A 819 46.31 16.64 4.36
N ASP A 820 47.02 16.86 3.25
CA ASP A 820 47.06 15.91 2.12
C ASP A 820 47.92 14.67 2.43
N HIS A 821 48.84 14.75 3.40
CA HIS A 821 49.67 13.62 3.82
C HIS A 821 49.15 12.91 5.08
N LEU A 822 48.25 13.55 5.82
CA LEU A 822 47.70 13.05 7.09
C LEU A 822 47.17 11.63 6.98
N PHE A 823 46.40 11.35 5.93
CA PHE A 823 45.81 10.03 5.68
C PHE A 823 46.89 8.96 5.39
N THR A 824 47.94 9.35 4.67
CA THR A 824 49.05 8.47 4.29
C THR A 824 49.93 8.14 5.48
N ASP A 825 50.16 9.12 6.36
CA ASP A 825 51.01 8.97 7.53
C ASP A 825 50.30 8.18 8.64
N ILE A 826 49.00 8.38 8.82
CA ILE A 826 48.17 7.54 9.69
C ILE A 826 48.12 6.10 9.19
N PHE A 827 47.92 5.90 7.88
CA PHE A 827 47.88 4.56 7.29
C PHE A 827 49.22 3.83 7.44
N LYS A 828 50.35 4.53 7.28
CA LYS A 828 51.69 3.97 7.54
C LYS A 828 51.91 3.66 9.02
N ALA A 829 51.46 4.53 9.93
CA ALA A 829 51.57 4.31 11.37
C ALA A 829 50.75 3.09 11.81
N SER A 830 49.51 2.92 11.32
CA SER A 830 48.69 1.74 11.61
C SER A 830 49.29 0.43 11.08
N ILE A 831 49.94 0.46 9.91
CA ILE A 831 50.67 -0.70 9.37
C ILE A 831 51.93 -1.01 10.19
N GLU A 832 52.63 0.01 10.70
CA GLU A 832 53.80 -0.18 11.58
C GLU A 832 53.39 -0.70 12.97
N ASP A 833 52.26 -0.27 13.52
CA ASP A 833 51.70 -0.80 14.77
C ASP A 833 51.21 -2.24 14.64
N TRP A 834 50.60 -2.62 13.51
CA TRP A 834 50.23 -4.02 13.27
C TRP A 834 51.45 -4.94 13.20
N LYS A 835 52.55 -4.43 12.63
CA LYS A 835 53.83 -5.15 12.59
C LYS A 835 54.54 -5.22 13.94
N SER A 836 54.33 -4.24 14.83
CA SER A 836 54.92 -4.25 16.17
C SER A 836 54.14 -5.12 17.15
N LEU A 837 52.84 -5.34 16.90
CA LEU A 837 51.93 -6.18 17.70
C LEU A 837 51.81 -7.64 17.21
N ASP A 838 52.49 -8.02 16.12
CA ASP A 838 52.48 -9.36 15.53
C ASP A 838 51.06 -9.87 15.17
N LEU A 839 50.18 -8.97 14.72
CA LEU A 839 48.81 -9.27 14.29
C LEU A 839 48.72 -9.26 12.75
N GLU A 840 48.36 -10.39 12.13
CA GLU A 840 48.05 -10.47 10.70
C GLU A 840 46.56 -10.11 10.45
N PRO A 841 46.24 -9.15 9.55
CA PRO A 841 44.87 -8.77 9.27
C PRO A 841 44.14 -9.84 8.46
N SER A 842 42.89 -10.11 8.82
CA SER A 842 42.08 -11.11 8.13
C SER A 842 41.78 -10.74 6.67
N ALA A 843 41.56 -11.74 5.82
CA ALA A 843 41.26 -11.54 4.40
C ALA A 843 40.04 -10.60 4.15
N ASP A 844 39.07 -10.58 5.07
CA ASP A 844 37.90 -9.70 5.00
C ASP A 844 38.24 -8.23 5.30
N GLU A 845 39.18 -7.97 6.21
CA GLU A 845 39.66 -6.62 6.52
C GLU A 845 40.47 -6.04 5.35
N VAL A 846 41.29 -6.87 4.69
CA VAL A 846 42.02 -6.50 3.48
C VAL A 846 41.06 -6.24 2.30
N TRP A 847 40.01 -7.04 2.16
CA TRP A 847 39.00 -6.86 1.12
C TRP A 847 38.19 -5.57 1.36
N ILE A 848 37.72 -5.29 2.57
CA ILE A 848 37.04 -4.01 2.88
C ILE A 848 37.91 -2.80 2.51
N LEU A 849 39.23 -2.91 2.73
CA LEU A 849 40.21 -1.91 2.35
C LEU A 849 40.32 -1.71 0.82
N VAL A 850 40.42 -2.80 0.06
CA VAL A 850 40.48 -2.79 -1.42
C VAL A 850 39.21 -2.19 -2.04
N LYS A 851 38.04 -2.46 -1.46
CA LYS A 851 36.76 -1.90 -1.93
C LYS A 851 36.66 -0.39 -1.72
N ARG A 852 37.18 0.11 -0.59
CA ARG A 852 37.17 1.54 -0.24
C ARG A 852 38.11 2.38 -1.11
N LEU A 853 39.18 1.80 -1.64
CA LEU A 853 40.15 2.48 -2.51
C LEU A 853 39.70 2.60 -3.99
N ARG A 854 38.49 2.15 -4.35
CA ARG A 854 37.97 2.09 -5.73
C ARG A 854 38.96 1.44 -6.72
N ILE A 855 39.64 0.39 -6.28
CA ILE A 855 40.54 -0.38 -7.14
C ILE A 855 39.69 -1.37 -7.93
N SER A 856 39.69 -1.29 -9.27
CA SER A 856 39.07 -2.31 -10.10
C SER A 856 39.93 -3.57 -10.05
N ALA A 857 39.42 -4.64 -9.44
CA ALA A 857 39.96 -5.97 -9.66
C ALA A 857 39.44 -6.48 -11.01
N GLU A 858 40.29 -6.58 -12.02
CA GLU A 858 39.97 -7.38 -13.21
C GLU A 858 40.07 -8.86 -12.83
N SER A 859 38.93 -9.54 -12.69
CA SER A 859 38.68 -10.86 -13.30
C SER A 859 37.39 -11.52 -12.77
N GLU A 860 36.50 -11.89 -13.69
CA GLU A 860 35.39 -12.85 -13.50
C GLU A 860 35.87 -14.33 -13.48
N GLU A 861 37.18 -14.60 -13.33
CA GLU A 861 37.78 -15.94 -13.44
C GLU A 861 38.15 -16.60 -12.10
N MET A 862 37.67 -16.10 -10.96
CA MET A 862 38.05 -16.61 -9.63
C MET A 862 37.12 -17.70 -9.02
N ARG A 863 36.37 -18.46 -9.84
CA ARG A 863 35.58 -19.62 -9.35
C ARG A 863 36.03 -20.99 -9.87
N GLY A 864 37.19 -21.08 -10.51
CA GLY A 864 37.78 -22.35 -10.96
C GLY A 864 39.00 -22.76 -10.13
N ASN A 865 38.96 -23.96 -9.53
CA ASN A 865 40.09 -24.56 -8.83
C ASN A 865 41.26 -24.85 -9.80
N ASN A 866 42.20 -23.91 -9.93
CA ASN A 866 43.66 -24.11 -10.11
C ASN A 866 44.30 -22.84 -10.66
N ILE A 867 44.83 -21.98 -9.78
CA ILE A 867 45.78 -20.93 -10.17
C ILE A 867 47.08 -21.15 -9.39
N PRO A 868 48.17 -21.57 -10.05
CA PRO A 868 49.50 -21.59 -9.47
C PRO A 868 50.19 -20.26 -9.80
N SER A 869 49.85 -19.20 -9.10
CA SER A 869 50.68 -17.99 -9.08
C SER A 869 50.73 -17.41 -7.68
N GLU A 870 51.94 -17.34 -7.14
CA GLU A 870 52.25 -16.88 -5.77
C GLU A 870 52.03 -15.37 -5.57
N ILE A 871 51.71 -14.62 -6.63
CA ILE A 871 51.61 -13.15 -6.62
C ILE A 871 50.34 -12.69 -7.35
N ILE A 872 49.59 -11.76 -6.74
CA ILE A 872 48.44 -11.05 -7.33
C ILE A 872 48.73 -9.55 -7.34
N ASN A 873 48.38 -8.86 -8.42
CA ASN A 873 48.53 -7.40 -8.52
C ASN A 873 47.18 -6.72 -8.61
N ALA A 874 46.96 -5.70 -7.78
CA ALA A 874 45.80 -4.82 -7.85
C ALA A 874 46.25 -3.41 -8.22
N GLN A 875 45.60 -2.80 -9.22
CA GLN A 875 46.03 -1.51 -9.77
C GLN A 875 44.89 -0.48 -9.68
N GLY A 876 45.13 0.59 -8.91
CA GLY A 876 44.25 1.75 -8.80
C GLY A 876 44.78 2.95 -9.62
N PRO A 877 44.07 4.08 -9.62
CA PRO A 877 44.41 5.25 -10.46
C PRO A 877 45.76 5.91 -10.13
N PHE A 878 46.30 5.69 -8.93
CA PHE A 878 47.57 6.31 -8.48
C PHE A 878 48.59 5.29 -7.95
N TYR A 879 48.24 4.00 -7.87
CA TYR A 879 49.08 3.01 -7.22
C TYR A 879 48.90 1.61 -7.79
N LYS A 880 49.94 0.78 -7.64
CA LYS A 880 49.93 -0.65 -7.92
C LYS A 880 50.42 -1.43 -6.71
N ILE A 881 49.61 -2.35 -6.21
CA ILE A 881 49.89 -3.14 -5.01
C ILE A 881 50.10 -4.60 -5.40
N PHE A 882 51.20 -5.18 -4.94
CA PHE A 882 51.63 -6.55 -5.16
C PHE A 882 51.39 -7.34 -3.88
N PHE A 883 50.56 -8.37 -3.96
CA PHE A 883 50.27 -9.29 -2.85
C PHE A 883 50.98 -10.61 -3.10
N LYS A 884 51.51 -11.24 -2.04
CA LYS A 884 52.19 -12.53 -2.10
C LYS A 884 51.78 -13.40 -0.93
N ARG A 885 51.60 -14.69 -1.19
CA ARG A 885 51.48 -15.72 -0.15
C ARG A 885 52.61 -16.73 -0.28
N LYS A 886 53.08 -17.25 0.86
CA LYS A 886 54.23 -18.19 0.89
C LYS A 886 53.85 -19.61 0.49
N SER A 887 52.60 -20.01 0.67
CA SER A 887 52.06 -21.31 0.24
C SER A 887 50.56 -21.21 -0.04
N ALA A 888 49.96 -22.27 -0.59
CA ALA A 888 48.53 -22.31 -0.93
C ALA A 888 47.59 -22.15 0.28
N ASN A 889 48.10 -22.39 1.50
CA ASN A 889 47.34 -22.35 2.75
C ASN A 889 47.68 -21.13 3.63
N ASP A 890 48.62 -20.28 3.22
CA ASP A 890 48.97 -19.06 3.96
C ASP A 890 48.08 -17.89 3.53
N GLU A 891 47.90 -16.93 4.44
CA GLU A 891 47.21 -15.68 4.16
C GLU A 891 48.01 -14.79 3.18
N TRP A 892 47.30 -13.90 2.47
CA TRP A 892 47.92 -13.00 1.50
C TRP A 892 48.54 -11.79 2.21
N GLY A 893 49.86 -11.62 2.09
CA GLY A 893 50.57 -10.43 2.55
C GLY A 893 50.82 -9.41 1.44
N VAL A 894 50.90 -8.13 1.78
CA VAL A 894 51.36 -7.10 0.82
C VAL A 894 52.88 -7.18 0.68
N GLU A 895 53.38 -7.57 -0.49
CA GLU A 895 54.83 -7.65 -0.77
C GLU A 895 55.41 -6.27 -1.09
N LYS A 896 54.72 -5.48 -1.93
CA LYS A 896 55.19 -4.16 -2.37
C LYS A 896 54.02 -3.28 -2.84
N MET A 897 54.16 -1.98 -2.68
CA MET A 897 53.29 -0.98 -3.30
C MET A 897 54.13 0.03 -4.08
N GLU A 898 53.71 0.31 -5.30
CA GLU A 898 54.31 1.30 -6.19
C GLU A 898 53.31 2.45 -6.43
N VAL A 899 53.81 3.68 -6.46
CA VAL A 899 53.04 4.86 -6.88
C VAL A 899 53.17 4.98 -8.40
N LEU A 900 52.05 5.15 -9.11
CA LEU A 900 52.00 5.24 -10.58
C LEU A 900 52.19 6.65 -11.09
#